data_AF-A0A6I2U1C9-F1
#
_entry.id   AF-A0A6I2U1C9-F1
#
_cell.length_a   1.000
_cell.length_b   1.000
_cell.length_c   1.000
_cell.angle_alpha   90.00
_cell.angle_beta   90.00
_cell.angle_gamma   90.00
#
_symmetry.space_group_name_H-M   'P 1'
#
loop_
_entity.id
_entity.type
_entity.pdbx_description
1 polymer ?
#
loop_
_entity_poly.entity_id
_entity_poly.type
_entity_poly.pdbx_seq_one_letter_code
_entity_poly.pdbx_strand_id
1 'polypeptide(L)'
;MAHLDTSDKVKVFDSFEGLETEIVNDMKSNDMLAQRYAVRFIMLNNFDELKKLAKLMAKFDVESLDLEELMEEDDEWITKDMLRNALIACKTSTFVTPFSEVVRFYNDDDFRGFFNDIMLMEDVRNPQKRIYVPLIGLQNRFTDFLNHFARIGESAPVWRYDAEKQTVEVYFTKYKNYEIPQNEIQCKLSSLRDWLKFWKVQAPQERIVCTSLPISAKFKYSKPDNIFNFTKIDSAYEFMTKFMDLSFPFAYEEKDKLYWEEILRSLENHKGASFSYVSYVHDVFNKKILNVSEILEEWVKEDATSFHRWLLFHYVLHTKMGEKDSYLKLCMEAVTDMNDARQLPNYIATLILYEMPANKKVEYTQERRMLIKENADFFRTFITDQEQQWLLERTKEIIQKSNNFSNALELCTGVFDYEHILLMGCYAHNQQNKPVKDAVKTIYPEFAAYLKDTKPSSFAVDTQWCVEYFHEYKKAKLQDAYIPEIATFITKKNATSKTFYQWYYSFEESHDVLADVSHNSVLCPDKVYWIDGLGAEFLPYLLSLIEEKHSNMKVVRSQITRTTIPSSTSLNRFDGEKVIKYGALDELGHDAHGYKYLYTLNEELAVLKNIINEIIDTCQKQKTTIAIVSDHGLSCLSRKVSSKKYDGKFEHEGRYIKTSSEAETDHDYLVHKNEKDEQFYKVALTHSSLAKVPTHEVHGGCTPEEVLVPFILLSNKNVASSIVYQVKLIESEIMLSNPIVRLSVIPEPTSVSLTCDGQTYGMKREGTNWVVKLENIMEGSHSLDVKPKDAASIQLEVKVIGVGNNADINEMFTL
;
A
#
# COMPACT_ATOMS: atom_id res chain seq x y z
N MET A 1 18.37 83.80 -33.44
CA MET A 1 18.40 82.48 -34.11
C MET A 1 17.14 81.76 -33.67
N ALA A 2 16.27 81.41 -34.61
CA ALA A 2 15.06 80.65 -34.31
C ALA A 2 15.47 79.30 -33.71
N HIS A 3 14.82 78.88 -32.63
CA HIS A 3 14.85 77.49 -32.19
C HIS A 3 14.30 76.66 -33.35
N LEU A 4 15.14 75.90 -34.05
CA LEU A 4 14.66 74.85 -34.95
C LEU A 4 13.96 73.80 -34.09
N ASP A 5 12.70 73.53 -34.39
CA ASP A 5 11.96 72.44 -33.76
C ASP A 5 12.37 71.11 -34.42
N THR A 6 12.27 70.01 -33.69
CA THR A 6 12.57 68.66 -34.23
C THR A 6 11.69 68.30 -35.42
N SER A 7 10.47 68.85 -35.46
CA SER A 7 9.53 68.74 -36.56
C SER A 7 10.08 69.31 -37.88
N ASP A 8 11.00 70.27 -37.83
CA ASP A 8 11.64 70.86 -39.01
C ASP A 8 12.81 70.02 -39.55
N LYS A 9 13.38 69.10 -38.74
CA LYS A 9 14.56 68.30 -39.12
C LYS A 9 14.22 66.89 -39.58
N VAL A 10 13.11 66.33 -39.10
CA VAL A 10 12.61 65.01 -39.53
C VAL A 10 11.71 65.19 -40.74
N LYS A 11 12.18 64.78 -41.93
CA LYS A 11 11.36 64.76 -43.14
C LYS A 11 10.54 63.48 -43.18
N VAL A 12 9.22 63.60 -43.12
CA VAL A 12 8.28 62.48 -43.18
C VAL A 12 7.84 62.26 -44.62
N PHE A 13 7.84 61.00 -45.04
CA PHE A 13 7.39 60.56 -46.36
C PHE A 13 6.15 59.69 -46.24
N ASP A 14 5.18 59.92 -47.12
CA ASP A 14 3.94 59.12 -47.20
C ASP A 14 4.07 57.91 -48.14
N SER A 15 5.17 57.83 -48.93
CA SER A 15 5.47 56.69 -49.79
C SER A 15 6.96 56.37 -49.84
N PHE A 16 7.29 55.11 -50.14
CA PHE A 16 8.66 54.65 -50.29
C PHE A 16 9.36 55.34 -51.47
N GLU A 17 8.63 55.61 -52.57
CA GLU A 17 9.16 56.33 -53.74
C GLU A 17 9.57 57.77 -53.39
N GLY A 18 8.84 58.41 -52.46
CA GLY A 18 9.20 59.73 -51.94
C GLY A 18 10.54 59.71 -51.19
N LEU A 19 10.74 58.70 -50.35
CA LEU A 19 12.01 58.47 -49.65
C LEU A 19 13.15 58.17 -50.63
N GLU A 20 12.91 57.31 -51.63
CA GLU A 20 13.88 56.99 -52.68
C GLU A 20 14.34 58.25 -53.43
N THR A 21 13.39 59.10 -53.82
CA THR A 21 13.68 60.37 -54.51
C THR A 21 14.58 61.28 -53.66
N GLU A 22 14.30 61.39 -52.36
CA GLU A 22 15.11 62.20 -51.46
C GLU A 22 16.53 61.63 -51.27
N ILE A 23 16.67 60.31 -51.16
CA ILE A 23 17.98 59.65 -51.10
C ILE A 23 18.81 60.00 -52.34
N VAL A 24 18.22 59.89 -53.53
CA VAL A 24 18.90 60.23 -54.81
C VAL A 24 19.30 61.71 -54.85
N ASN A 25 18.47 62.60 -54.31
CA ASN A 25 18.78 64.02 -54.21
C ASN A 25 19.95 64.29 -53.26
N ASP A 26 19.98 63.66 -52.08
CA ASP A 26 21.06 63.82 -51.10
C ASP A 26 22.41 63.26 -51.59
N MET A 27 22.38 62.16 -52.35
CA MET A 27 23.56 61.58 -53.01
C MET A 27 24.21 62.54 -54.01
N LYS A 28 23.46 63.51 -54.54
CA LYS A 28 23.93 64.52 -55.51
C LYS A 28 24.07 65.91 -54.88
N SER A 29 23.83 66.03 -53.57
CA SER A 29 23.78 67.31 -52.90
C SER A 29 25.16 67.98 -52.82
N ASN A 30 25.18 69.28 -53.10
CA ASN A 30 26.32 70.17 -52.90
C ASN A 30 26.18 71.06 -51.65
N ASP A 31 25.19 70.78 -50.79
CA ASP A 31 25.04 71.49 -49.52
C ASP A 31 26.21 71.19 -48.57
N MET A 32 26.81 72.24 -47.99
CA MET A 32 28.02 72.10 -47.17
C MET A 32 27.80 71.26 -45.91
N LEU A 33 26.63 71.36 -45.27
CA LEU A 33 26.32 70.58 -44.07
C LEU A 33 26.03 69.11 -44.43
N ALA A 34 25.33 68.89 -45.54
CA ALA A 34 25.09 67.56 -46.08
C ALA A 34 26.39 66.84 -46.49
N GLN A 35 27.39 67.57 -47.00
CA GLN A 35 28.70 67.02 -47.37
C GLN A 35 29.63 66.83 -46.17
N ARG A 36 29.52 67.67 -45.13
CA ARG A 36 30.37 67.58 -43.93
C ARG A 36 30.03 66.37 -43.08
N TYR A 37 28.74 66.15 -42.79
CA TYR A 37 28.27 65.10 -41.89
C TYR A 37 27.83 63.88 -42.67
N ALA A 38 28.52 62.75 -42.49
CA ALA A 38 28.38 61.59 -43.38
C ALA A 38 27.17 60.69 -43.07
N VAL A 39 26.65 60.70 -41.85
CA VAL A 39 25.61 59.75 -41.40
C VAL A 39 24.21 60.22 -41.81
N ARG A 40 23.36 59.30 -42.27
CA ARG A 40 21.94 59.51 -42.60
C ARG A 40 21.08 58.53 -41.83
N PHE A 41 20.23 59.03 -40.95
CA PHE A 41 19.29 58.20 -40.19
C PHE A 41 17.97 58.07 -40.92
N ILE A 42 17.48 56.83 -41.04
CA ILE A 42 16.25 56.50 -41.75
C ILE A 42 15.33 55.74 -40.80
N MET A 43 14.33 56.42 -40.25
CA MET A 43 13.36 55.85 -39.33
C MET A 43 12.30 55.05 -40.10
N LEU A 44 12.16 53.78 -39.74
CA LEU A 44 11.21 52.83 -40.32
C LEU A 44 10.37 52.19 -39.21
N ASN A 45 9.16 51.74 -39.53
CA ASN A 45 8.27 51.00 -38.63
C ASN A 45 7.88 49.60 -39.16
N ASN A 46 8.56 49.13 -40.22
CA ASN A 46 8.22 47.91 -40.92
C ASN A 46 9.48 47.25 -41.53
N PHE A 47 9.67 45.96 -41.28
CA PHE A 47 10.85 45.19 -41.72
C PHE A 47 10.83 44.86 -43.22
N ASP A 48 9.66 44.83 -43.87
CA ASP A 48 9.58 44.68 -45.32
C ASP A 48 10.09 45.94 -46.02
N GLU A 49 9.88 47.11 -45.42
CA GLU A 49 10.46 48.37 -45.89
C GLU A 49 11.97 48.44 -45.67
N LEU A 50 12.47 47.84 -44.58
CA LEU A 50 13.93 47.67 -44.40
C LEU A 50 14.52 46.80 -45.53
N LYS A 51 13.85 45.72 -45.91
CA LYS A 51 14.28 44.85 -47.04
C LYS A 51 14.23 45.59 -48.37
N LYS A 52 13.19 46.40 -48.62
CA LYS A 52 13.10 47.26 -49.81
C LYS A 52 14.23 48.29 -49.83
N LEU A 53 14.52 48.93 -48.69
CA LEU A 53 15.60 49.88 -48.54
C LEU A 53 16.97 49.23 -48.79
N ALA A 54 17.23 48.05 -48.23
CA ALA A 54 18.47 47.31 -48.48
C ALA A 54 18.66 46.98 -49.98
N LYS A 55 17.60 46.54 -50.67
CA LYS A 55 17.61 46.33 -52.13
C LYS A 55 17.86 47.61 -52.91
N LEU A 56 17.32 48.74 -52.46
CA LEU A 56 17.55 50.05 -53.06
C LEU A 56 19.02 50.47 -52.93
N MET A 57 19.60 50.33 -51.74
CA MET A 57 21.01 50.66 -51.49
C MET A 57 21.95 49.83 -52.36
N ALA A 58 21.68 48.53 -52.49
CA ALA A 58 22.43 47.66 -53.39
C ALA A 58 22.35 48.11 -54.87
N LYS A 59 21.22 48.63 -55.33
CA LYS A 59 21.08 49.20 -56.70
C LYS A 59 21.89 50.49 -56.89
N PHE A 60 22.22 51.18 -55.80
CA PHE A 60 23.03 52.41 -55.81
C PHE A 60 24.52 52.14 -55.58
N ASP A 61 24.97 50.87 -55.69
CA ASP A 61 26.35 50.45 -55.44
C ASP A 61 26.88 50.88 -54.06
N VAL A 62 25.99 50.94 -53.06
CA VAL A 62 26.34 51.21 -51.65
C VAL A 62 26.80 49.91 -51.00
N GLU A 63 27.96 49.91 -50.35
CA GLU A 63 28.50 48.74 -49.64
C GLU A 63 27.65 48.39 -48.42
N SER A 64 27.49 47.10 -48.09
CA SER A 64 26.82 46.69 -46.85
C SER A 64 27.84 46.54 -45.73
N LEU A 65 27.50 47.04 -44.54
CA LEU A 65 28.16 46.68 -43.28
C LEU A 65 27.17 45.87 -42.44
N ASP A 66 27.38 44.56 -42.44
CA ASP A 66 26.55 43.61 -41.73
C ASP A 66 27.06 43.47 -40.29
N LEU A 67 26.25 43.86 -39.30
CA LEU A 67 26.75 43.98 -37.91
C LEU A 67 27.25 42.66 -37.32
N GLU A 68 26.73 41.52 -37.76
CA GLU A 68 27.24 40.21 -37.36
C GLU A 68 28.68 39.95 -37.79
N GLU A 69 29.21 40.68 -38.79
CA GLU A 69 30.62 40.58 -39.20
C GLU A 69 31.57 41.18 -38.16
N LEU A 70 31.05 41.99 -37.23
CA LEU A 70 31.84 42.55 -36.12
C LEU A 70 32.06 41.54 -34.98
N MET A 71 31.40 40.38 -35.02
CA MET A 71 31.40 39.39 -33.94
C MET A 71 32.38 38.25 -34.24
N GLU A 72 33.20 37.89 -33.25
CA GLU A 72 34.08 36.72 -33.35
C GLU A 72 33.30 35.43 -33.02
N GLU A 73 32.50 35.47 -31.93
CA GLU A 73 31.66 34.36 -31.48
C GLU A 73 30.17 34.61 -31.78
N ASP A 74 29.37 33.55 -31.93
CA ASP A 74 27.94 33.67 -32.33
C ASP A 74 27.08 34.42 -31.31
N ASP A 75 27.37 34.30 -30.02
CA ASP A 75 26.58 34.89 -28.93
C ASP A 75 27.42 35.88 -28.10
N GLU A 76 28.25 36.68 -28.77
CA GLU A 76 29.02 37.79 -28.20
C GLU A 76 28.27 39.13 -28.35
N TRP A 77 28.43 40.07 -27.41
CA TRP A 77 27.79 41.39 -27.52
C TRP A 77 28.63 42.39 -28.33
N ILE A 78 28.02 43.06 -29.31
CA ILE A 78 28.66 44.17 -30.03
C ILE A 78 28.70 45.41 -29.13
N THR A 79 29.90 45.81 -28.71
CA THR A 79 30.08 46.98 -27.84
C THR A 79 29.86 48.30 -28.59
N LYS A 80 29.59 49.37 -27.82
CA LYS A 80 29.48 50.74 -28.35
C LYS A 80 30.72 51.14 -29.14
N ASP A 81 31.91 50.82 -28.63
CA ASP A 81 33.18 51.16 -29.27
C ASP A 81 33.41 50.37 -30.55
N MET A 82 33.07 49.08 -30.58
CA MET A 82 33.12 48.27 -31.80
C MET A 82 32.24 48.87 -32.89
N LEU A 83 30.97 49.15 -32.56
CA LEU A 83 30.02 49.73 -33.51
C LEU A 83 30.47 51.12 -33.98
N ARG A 84 30.95 51.98 -33.08
CA ARG A 84 31.47 53.31 -33.40
C ARG A 84 32.69 53.24 -34.32
N ASN A 85 33.66 52.39 -33.99
CA ASN A 85 34.88 52.23 -34.76
C ASN A 85 34.60 51.66 -36.15
N ALA A 86 33.62 50.75 -36.28
CA ALA A 86 33.17 50.24 -37.57
C ALA A 86 32.61 51.35 -38.47
N LEU A 87 31.77 52.24 -37.92
CA LEU A 87 31.25 53.40 -38.65
C LEU A 87 32.34 54.37 -39.10
N ILE A 88 33.34 54.62 -38.24
CA ILE A 88 34.48 55.49 -38.56
C ILE A 88 35.36 54.85 -39.67
N ALA A 89 35.47 53.52 -39.67
CA ALA A 89 36.32 52.78 -40.60
C ALA A 89 35.75 52.68 -42.03
N CYS A 90 34.45 52.94 -42.23
CA CYS A 90 33.83 53.00 -43.56
C CYS A 90 34.60 53.96 -44.49
N LYS A 91 34.97 53.54 -45.70
CA LYS A 91 35.71 54.38 -46.66
C LYS A 91 34.87 54.85 -47.84
N THR A 92 33.80 54.12 -48.13
CA THR A 92 32.83 54.34 -49.21
C THR A 92 31.46 54.61 -48.61
N SER A 93 30.46 54.87 -49.47
CA SER A 93 29.08 54.93 -49.00
C SER A 93 28.65 53.55 -48.51
N THR A 94 28.09 53.48 -47.31
CA THR A 94 27.84 52.22 -46.61
C THR A 94 26.43 52.18 -46.03
N PHE A 95 25.75 51.04 -46.15
CA PHE A 95 24.47 50.74 -45.51
C PHE A 95 24.69 49.82 -44.32
N VAL A 96 24.31 50.26 -43.12
CA VAL A 96 24.64 49.56 -41.87
C VAL A 96 23.42 48.81 -41.37
N THR A 97 23.46 47.47 -41.33
CA THR A 97 22.28 46.66 -41.02
C THR A 97 22.60 45.37 -40.23
N PRO A 98 21.77 44.95 -39.25
CA PRO A 98 20.60 45.64 -38.73
C PRO A 98 20.97 46.49 -37.50
N PHE A 99 21.17 47.79 -37.70
CA PHE A 99 21.71 48.68 -36.68
C PHE A 99 20.83 48.80 -35.41
N SER A 100 19.51 48.89 -35.58
CA SER A 100 18.56 49.01 -34.48
C SER A 100 18.65 47.86 -33.49
N GLU A 101 19.04 46.67 -33.94
CA GLU A 101 18.99 45.45 -33.16
C GLU A 101 20.08 45.34 -32.09
N VAL A 102 21.09 46.21 -32.16
CA VAL A 102 22.08 46.39 -31.09
C VAL A 102 21.69 47.57 -30.19
N VAL A 103 21.48 48.75 -30.79
CA VAL A 103 21.28 50.01 -30.03
C VAL A 103 19.95 50.03 -29.25
N ARG A 104 18.97 49.23 -29.66
CA ARG A 104 17.69 49.02 -28.96
C ARG A 104 17.89 48.60 -27.49
N PHE A 105 18.95 47.85 -27.20
CA PHE A 105 19.24 47.32 -25.87
C PHE A 105 20.23 48.18 -25.07
N TYR A 106 20.60 49.37 -25.57
CA TYR A 106 21.38 50.31 -24.79
C TYR A 106 20.54 50.91 -23.67
N ASN A 107 21.17 51.21 -22.52
CA ASN A 107 20.56 52.07 -21.52
C ASN A 107 20.44 53.51 -22.06
N ASP A 108 19.71 54.39 -21.38
CA ASP A 108 19.43 55.72 -21.92
C ASP A 108 20.69 56.61 -22.06
N ASP A 109 21.66 56.49 -21.16
CA ASP A 109 22.94 57.22 -21.25
C ASP A 109 23.79 56.73 -22.41
N ASP A 110 23.89 55.41 -22.56
CA ASP A 110 24.59 54.73 -23.64
C ASP A 110 23.98 55.08 -25.00
N PHE A 111 22.66 55.09 -25.10
CA PHE A 111 21.94 55.48 -26.30
C PHE A 111 22.23 56.94 -26.66
N ARG A 112 22.04 57.88 -25.72
CA ARG A 112 22.27 59.31 -25.95
C ARG A 112 23.74 59.61 -26.28
N GLY A 113 24.67 59.06 -25.50
CA GLY A 113 26.11 59.22 -25.72
C GLY A 113 26.54 58.70 -27.09
N PHE A 114 26.10 57.51 -27.46
CA PHE A 114 26.43 56.91 -28.74
C PHE A 114 25.90 57.73 -29.92
N PHE A 115 24.64 58.16 -29.91
CA PHE A 115 24.09 58.98 -31.00
C PHE A 115 24.70 60.39 -31.04
N ASN A 116 25.06 60.99 -29.90
CA ASN A 116 25.82 62.26 -29.87
C ASN A 116 27.15 62.13 -30.62
N ASP A 117 27.86 61.00 -30.47
CA ASP A 117 29.16 60.77 -31.09
C ASP A 117 29.06 60.59 -32.61
N ILE A 118 28.00 59.95 -33.11
CA ILE A 118 27.89 59.59 -34.53
C ILE A 118 27.07 60.58 -35.36
N MET A 119 26.15 61.35 -34.75
CA MET A 119 25.26 62.26 -35.48
C MET A 119 25.99 63.43 -36.15
N LEU A 120 27.13 63.82 -35.60
CA LEU A 120 28.01 64.85 -36.16
C LEU A 120 29.35 64.27 -36.62
N MET A 121 29.35 63.01 -37.04
CA MET A 121 30.56 62.39 -37.58
C MET A 121 30.93 63.04 -38.92
N GLU A 122 32.08 63.69 -38.94
CA GLU A 122 32.56 64.47 -40.09
C GLU A 122 33.45 63.63 -41.02
N ASP A 123 33.27 63.78 -42.35
CA ASP A 123 34.19 63.24 -43.35
C ASP A 123 34.44 64.24 -44.49
N VAL A 124 35.13 65.32 -44.13
CA VAL A 124 35.44 66.43 -45.06
C VAL A 124 36.31 65.99 -46.24
N ARG A 125 37.03 64.86 -46.11
CA ARG A 125 37.90 64.33 -47.18
C ARG A 125 37.11 63.63 -48.28
N ASN A 126 35.90 63.14 -47.97
CA ASN A 126 35.04 62.40 -48.90
C ASN A 126 33.63 63.02 -48.92
N PRO A 127 33.43 64.21 -49.50
CA PRO A 127 32.19 64.98 -49.37
C PRO A 127 30.94 64.27 -49.95
N GLN A 128 31.12 63.27 -50.80
CA GLN A 128 30.02 62.49 -51.40
C GLN A 128 29.74 61.16 -50.69
N LYS A 129 30.53 60.78 -49.68
CA LYS A 129 30.31 59.57 -48.90
C LYS A 129 29.09 59.73 -47.99
N ARG A 130 28.26 58.69 -47.90
CA ARG A 130 27.11 58.60 -47.00
C ARG A 130 27.08 57.29 -46.25
N ILE A 131 26.79 57.33 -44.96
CA ILE A 131 26.55 56.13 -44.14
C ILE A 131 25.08 56.10 -43.77
N TYR A 132 24.33 55.20 -44.39
CA TYR A 132 22.90 55.04 -44.21
C TYR A 132 22.64 54.09 -43.04
N VAL A 133 21.94 54.60 -42.03
CA VAL A 133 21.65 53.90 -40.78
C VAL A 133 20.14 53.81 -40.59
N PRO A 134 19.53 52.66 -40.90
CA PRO A 134 18.13 52.40 -40.62
C PRO A 134 17.86 52.31 -39.12
N LEU A 135 16.81 52.99 -38.67
CA LEU A 135 16.29 52.99 -37.31
C LEU A 135 14.87 52.40 -37.32
N ILE A 136 14.79 51.08 -37.23
CA ILE A 136 13.53 50.34 -37.27
C ILE A 136 12.92 50.15 -35.87
N GLY A 137 11.65 50.55 -35.72
CA GLY A 137 10.89 50.45 -34.46
C GLY A 137 11.25 51.52 -33.42
N LEU A 138 12.46 52.08 -33.47
CA LEU A 138 12.99 53.04 -32.50
C LEU A 138 12.49 54.47 -32.68
N GLN A 139 11.36 54.68 -33.36
CA GLN A 139 10.91 56.01 -33.77
C GLN A 139 10.75 56.95 -32.57
N ASN A 140 10.02 56.52 -31.55
CA ASN A 140 9.74 57.33 -30.37
C ASN A 140 11.02 57.63 -29.57
N ARG A 141 11.87 56.60 -29.39
CA ARG A 141 13.11 56.73 -28.61
C ARG A 141 14.12 57.65 -29.29
N PHE A 142 14.23 57.57 -30.62
CA PHE A 142 15.14 58.43 -31.37
C PHE A 142 14.61 59.87 -31.46
N THR A 143 13.29 60.06 -31.62
CA THR A 143 12.68 61.40 -31.59
C THR A 143 12.89 62.08 -30.23
N ASP A 144 12.76 61.35 -29.11
CA ASP A 144 13.09 61.88 -27.79
C ASP A 144 14.56 62.32 -27.68
N PHE A 145 15.49 61.55 -28.24
CA PHE A 145 16.89 61.95 -28.31
C PHE A 145 17.06 63.25 -29.12
N LEU A 146 16.43 63.36 -30.30
CA LEU A 146 16.50 64.55 -31.15
C LEU A 146 15.99 65.81 -30.45
N ASN A 147 14.92 65.70 -29.64
CA ASN A 147 14.36 66.82 -28.88
C ASN A 147 15.36 67.46 -27.91
N HIS A 148 16.36 66.68 -27.47
CA HIS A 148 17.38 67.12 -26.52
C HIS A 148 18.75 67.34 -27.18
N PHE A 149 18.85 67.19 -28.50
CA PHE A 149 20.11 67.30 -29.22
C PHE A 149 20.45 68.76 -29.54
N ALA A 150 21.39 69.34 -28.79
CA ALA A 150 21.71 70.78 -28.83
C ALA A 150 22.17 71.30 -30.21
N ARG A 151 22.76 70.45 -31.05
CA ARG A 151 23.34 70.82 -32.36
C ARG A 151 22.52 70.29 -33.55
N ILE A 152 21.21 70.07 -33.36
CA ILE A 152 20.31 69.54 -34.40
C ILE A 152 20.27 70.40 -35.68
N GLY A 153 20.44 71.72 -35.56
CA GLY A 153 20.53 72.62 -36.71
C GLY A 153 21.70 72.29 -37.64
N GLU A 154 22.81 71.79 -37.09
CA GLU A 154 24.02 71.47 -37.84
C GLU A 154 24.01 70.07 -38.45
N SER A 155 23.19 69.13 -37.96
CA SER A 155 23.24 67.73 -38.41
C SER A 155 22.74 67.52 -39.84
N ALA A 156 22.97 66.33 -40.38
CA ALA A 156 22.27 65.86 -41.57
C ALA A 156 20.74 65.75 -41.34
N PRO A 157 19.91 65.79 -42.40
CA PRO A 157 18.48 65.51 -42.29
C PRO A 157 18.22 64.09 -41.79
N VAL A 158 17.15 63.92 -41.03
CA VAL A 158 16.62 62.61 -40.62
C VAL A 158 15.40 62.32 -41.48
N TRP A 159 15.31 61.12 -42.03
CA TRP A 159 14.18 60.70 -42.85
C TRP A 159 13.30 59.74 -42.09
N ARG A 160 11.98 59.84 -42.25
CA ARG A 160 11.00 58.94 -41.65
C ARG A 160 10.01 58.49 -42.71
N TYR A 161 9.83 57.18 -42.81
CA TYR A 161 8.78 56.59 -43.64
C TYR A 161 7.87 55.74 -42.74
N ASP A 162 6.58 56.09 -42.74
CA ASP A 162 5.56 55.42 -41.94
C ASP A 162 4.73 54.48 -42.83
N ALA A 163 5.10 53.20 -42.82
CA ALA A 163 4.36 52.14 -43.49
C ALA A 163 3.29 51.51 -42.57
N GLU A 164 2.65 50.44 -43.03
CA GLU A 164 1.75 49.63 -42.20
C GLU A 164 2.51 49.10 -40.97
N LYS A 165 1.91 49.27 -39.78
CA LYS A 165 2.53 48.88 -38.51
C LYS A 165 2.67 47.36 -38.43
N GLN A 166 3.86 46.90 -38.11
CA GLN A 166 4.12 45.51 -37.73
C GLN A 166 4.25 45.42 -36.21
N THR A 167 3.74 44.35 -35.60
CA THR A 167 3.88 44.08 -34.17
C THR A 167 4.41 42.67 -33.96
N VAL A 168 5.37 42.50 -33.06
CA VAL A 168 6.04 41.23 -32.77
C VAL A 168 6.22 41.06 -31.26
N GLU A 169 5.82 39.91 -30.74
CA GLU A 169 6.06 39.54 -29.35
C GLU A 169 7.42 38.85 -29.21
N VAL A 170 8.27 39.37 -28.34
CA VAL A 170 9.61 38.84 -28.06
C VAL A 170 9.67 38.36 -26.61
N TYR A 171 9.84 37.06 -26.45
CA TYR A 171 9.92 36.38 -25.18
C TYR A 171 11.37 36.05 -24.83
N PHE A 172 11.83 36.51 -23.68
CA PHE A 172 13.15 36.15 -23.14
C PHE A 172 13.04 35.00 -22.17
N THR A 173 13.87 33.99 -22.33
CA THR A 173 13.88 32.86 -21.40
C THR A 173 15.29 32.35 -21.12
N LYS A 174 15.47 31.80 -19.92
CA LYS A 174 16.70 31.12 -19.49
C LYS A 174 16.84 29.70 -20.06
N TYR A 175 15.77 29.15 -20.64
CA TYR A 175 15.68 27.76 -21.10
C TYR A 175 16.31 27.55 -22.49
N LYS A 176 17.63 27.80 -22.62
CA LYS A 176 18.36 27.76 -23.90
C LYS A 176 18.47 26.36 -24.52
N ASN A 177 18.54 25.30 -23.72
CA ASN A 177 18.87 23.95 -24.22
C ASN A 177 17.67 23.17 -24.80
N TYR A 178 16.46 23.74 -24.77
CA TYR A 178 15.25 23.03 -25.17
C TYR A 178 14.80 23.40 -26.57
N GLU A 179 14.43 22.41 -27.36
CA GLU A 179 13.83 22.62 -28.68
C GLU A 179 12.39 23.12 -28.52
N ILE A 180 11.99 24.06 -29.39
CA ILE A 180 10.59 24.47 -29.52
C ILE A 180 10.10 24.11 -30.93
N PRO A 181 8.83 23.71 -31.12
CA PRO A 181 8.29 23.45 -32.44
C PRO A 181 8.44 24.68 -33.33
N GLN A 182 9.23 24.56 -34.40
CA GLN A 182 9.32 25.60 -35.43
C GLN A 182 8.06 25.51 -36.30
N ASN A 183 7.27 26.58 -36.30
CA ASN A 183 6.09 26.71 -37.14
C ASN A 183 6.01 28.15 -37.69
N GLU A 184 4.97 28.46 -38.47
CA GLU A 184 4.83 29.77 -39.09
C GLU A 184 4.66 30.91 -38.06
N ILE A 185 4.22 30.60 -36.83
CA ILE A 185 3.86 31.55 -35.77
C ILE A 185 5.05 31.86 -34.86
N GLN A 186 5.93 30.89 -34.60
CA GLN A 186 7.05 31.04 -33.65
C GLN A 186 8.43 30.59 -34.15
N CYS A 187 9.49 31.24 -33.67
CA CYS A 187 10.88 30.74 -33.77
C CYS A 187 11.65 30.96 -32.48
N LYS A 188 12.77 30.24 -32.40
CA LYS A 188 13.78 30.40 -31.36
C LYS A 188 15.03 31.03 -31.97
N LEU A 189 15.52 32.08 -31.34
CA LEU A 189 16.80 32.71 -31.66
C LEU A 189 17.75 32.46 -30.49
N SER A 190 18.83 31.71 -30.78
CA SER A 190 19.70 31.14 -29.73
C SER A 190 20.96 31.96 -29.48
N SER A 191 21.25 32.93 -30.35
CA SER A 191 22.44 33.76 -30.29
C SER A 191 22.17 35.19 -30.77
N LEU A 192 23.05 36.13 -30.42
CA LEU A 192 23.00 37.47 -31.02
C LEU A 192 23.18 37.42 -32.55
N ARG A 193 24.02 36.52 -33.07
CA ARG A 193 24.18 36.35 -34.52
C ARG A 193 22.88 35.91 -35.19
N ASP A 194 22.13 34.97 -34.59
CA ASP A 194 20.80 34.58 -35.09
C ASP A 194 19.85 35.77 -35.07
N TRP A 195 19.85 36.54 -33.97
CA TRP A 195 19.05 37.77 -33.84
C TRP A 195 19.37 38.77 -34.95
N LEU A 196 20.63 39.04 -35.26
CA LEU A 196 21.03 39.98 -36.31
C LEU A 196 20.71 39.44 -37.72
N LYS A 197 20.92 38.14 -37.97
CA LYS A 197 20.65 37.55 -39.29
C LYS A 197 19.15 37.41 -39.59
N PHE A 198 18.34 37.15 -38.57
CA PHE A 198 16.91 36.85 -38.71
C PHE A 198 16.21 37.88 -39.62
N TRP A 199 16.34 39.16 -39.29
CA TRP A 199 15.64 40.27 -39.95
C TRP A 199 15.99 40.46 -41.43
N LYS A 200 17.12 39.94 -41.88
CA LYS A 200 17.58 40.05 -43.27
C LYS A 200 16.88 39.03 -44.17
N VAL A 201 16.66 37.83 -43.64
CA VAL A 201 16.12 36.68 -44.39
C VAL A 201 14.63 36.54 -44.17
N GLN A 202 14.19 36.53 -42.91
CA GLN A 202 12.83 36.26 -42.47
C GLN A 202 12.30 37.44 -41.65
N ALA A 203 11.09 37.93 -41.96
CA ALA A 203 10.45 39.03 -41.24
C ALA A 203 8.97 38.74 -41.06
N PRO A 204 8.33 39.41 -40.09
CA PRO A 204 8.28 39.01 -38.69
C PRO A 204 7.40 37.78 -38.46
N GLN A 205 7.81 36.93 -37.52
CA GLN A 205 6.91 35.98 -36.89
C GLN A 205 6.13 36.65 -35.77
N GLU A 206 4.95 36.14 -35.45
CA GLU A 206 4.13 36.69 -34.36
C GLU A 206 4.83 36.56 -33.00
N ARG A 207 5.62 35.49 -32.79
CA ARG A 207 6.30 35.20 -31.52
C ARG A 207 7.75 34.79 -31.70
N ILE A 208 8.66 35.49 -31.03
CA ILE A 208 10.10 35.17 -31.01
C ILE A 208 10.49 34.74 -29.61
N VAL A 209 11.13 33.58 -29.48
CA VAL A 209 11.72 33.10 -28.23
C VAL A 209 13.23 33.34 -28.27
N CYS A 210 13.69 34.38 -27.58
CA CYS A 210 15.09 34.73 -27.47
C CYS A 210 15.75 34.04 -26.28
N THR A 211 16.79 33.25 -26.56
CA THR A 211 17.60 32.52 -25.57
C THR A 211 19.07 32.96 -25.53
N SER A 212 19.41 34.02 -26.28
CA SER A 212 20.73 34.66 -26.25
C SER A 212 21.01 35.24 -24.86
N LEU A 213 22.13 34.85 -24.26
CA LEU A 213 22.53 35.34 -22.93
C LEU A 213 22.88 36.84 -22.94
N PRO A 214 23.68 37.35 -23.90
CA PRO A 214 23.95 38.79 -23.99
C PRO A 214 22.72 39.66 -24.15
N ILE A 215 21.77 39.27 -25.02
CA ILE A 215 20.53 40.05 -25.23
C ILE A 215 19.69 40.01 -23.95
N SER A 216 19.51 38.83 -23.36
CA SER A 216 18.74 38.65 -22.12
C SER A 216 19.31 39.47 -20.95
N ALA A 217 20.64 39.57 -20.83
CA ALA A 217 21.31 40.41 -19.83
C ALA A 217 20.98 41.92 -19.99
N LYS A 218 20.56 42.34 -21.19
CA LYS A 218 20.16 43.72 -21.50
C LYS A 218 18.65 43.91 -21.64
N PHE A 219 17.84 42.88 -21.38
CA PHE A 219 16.37 42.97 -21.36
C PHE A 219 15.85 44.13 -20.48
N LYS A 220 16.49 44.41 -19.34
CA LYS A 220 16.11 45.54 -18.47
C LYS A 220 16.17 46.92 -19.16
N TYR A 221 16.85 47.02 -20.30
CA TYR A 221 16.94 48.23 -21.12
C TYR A 221 16.05 48.17 -22.36
N SER A 222 15.42 47.03 -22.66
CA SER A 222 14.44 46.93 -23.75
C SER A 222 13.15 47.59 -23.31
N LYS A 223 12.76 48.67 -23.99
CA LYS A 223 11.46 49.31 -23.85
C LYS A 223 10.58 48.83 -25.01
N PRO A 224 9.29 48.53 -24.80
CA PRO A 224 8.37 48.31 -25.91
C PRO A 224 8.45 49.49 -26.88
N ASP A 225 8.45 49.20 -28.17
CA ASP A 225 8.58 50.23 -29.20
C ASP A 225 7.51 50.07 -30.28
N ASN A 226 7.70 50.73 -31.42
CA ASN A 226 6.71 50.74 -32.49
C ASN A 226 6.52 49.37 -33.17
N ILE A 227 7.36 48.37 -32.86
CA ILE A 227 7.29 47.01 -33.42
C ILE A 227 7.33 45.93 -32.33
N PHE A 228 8.23 46.01 -31.35
CA PHE A 228 8.45 44.94 -30.39
C PHE A 228 7.77 45.17 -29.06
N ASN A 229 7.10 44.12 -28.59
CA ASN A 229 6.69 43.95 -27.20
C ASN A 229 7.58 42.91 -26.54
N PHE A 230 8.13 43.23 -25.37
CA PHE A 230 9.11 42.37 -24.69
C PHE A 230 8.51 41.76 -23.42
N THR A 231 8.55 40.43 -23.30
CA THR A 231 8.08 39.69 -22.14
C THR A 231 9.17 38.74 -21.64
N LYS A 232 9.30 38.58 -20.32
CA LYS A 232 10.23 37.61 -19.71
C LYS A 232 9.49 36.38 -19.23
N ILE A 233 10.02 35.20 -19.54
CA ILE A 233 9.47 33.90 -19.17
C ILE A 233 10.46 33.19 -18.24
N ASP A 234 10.12 33.20 -16.95
CA ASP A 234 10.93 32.62 -15.87
C ASP A 234 10.33 31.31 -15.30
N SER A 235 9.10 30.95 -15.66
CA SER A 235 8.43 29.72 -15.20
C SER A 235 8.62 28.58 -16.18
N ALA A 236 9.08 27.42 -15.68
CA ALA A 236 9.22 26.21 -16.49
C ALA A 236 7.86 25.73 -17.02
N TYR A 237 6.81 25.84 -16.20
CA TYR A 237 5.44 25.52 -16.60
C TYR A 237 4.97 26.41 -17.76
N GLU A 238 5.16 27.73 -17.63
CA GLU A 238 4.79 28.67 -18.70
C GLU A 238 5.58 28.39 -19.98
N PHE A 239 6.88 28.08 -19.85
CA PHE A 239 7.71 27.76 -21.00
C PHE A 239 7.22 26.49 -21.73
N MET A 240 7.00 25.41 -20.98
CA MET A 240 6.51 24.13 -21.50
C MET A 240 5.14 24.25 -22.17
N THR A 241 4.21 24.97 -21.53
CA THR A 241 2.82 25.06 -22.02
C THR A 241 2.65 26.05 -23.17
N LYS A 242 3.38 27.17 -23.18
CA LYS A 242 3.24 28.20 -24.23
C LYS A 242 4.11 27.97 -25.45
N PHE A 243 5.30 27.37 -25.29
CA PHE A 243 6.28 27.29 -26.38
C PHE A 243 6.65 25.87 -26.79
N MET A 244 6.51 24.86 -25.92
CA MET A 244 6.79 23.46 -26.25
C MET A 244 5.53 22.64 -26.57
N ASP A 245 4.36 23.29 -26.63
CA ASP A 245 3.05 22.66 -26.87
C ASP A 245 2.73 21.50 -25.91
N LEU A 246 3.25 21.54 -24.68
CA LEU A 246 2.97 20.52 -23.67
C LEU A 246 1.68 20.82 -22.91
N SER A 247 0.89 19.79 -22.65
CA SER A 247 -0.33 19.88 -21.86
C SER A 247 -0.26 19.00 -20.62
N PHE A 248 -0.71 19.55 -19.50
CA PHE A 248 -0.76 18.87 -18.20
C PHE A 248 -2.21 18.83 -17.71
N PRO A 249 -2.61 17.78 -16.97
CA PRO A 249 -4.00 17.62 -16.54
C PRO A 249 -4.36 18.45 -15.30
N PHE A 250 -3.44 19.29 -14.81
CA PHE A 250 -3.58 20.16 -13.65
C PHE A 250 -2.88 21.51 -13.87
N ALA A 251 -3.28 22.50 -13.07
CA ALA A 251 -2.79 23.88 -13.19
C ALA A 251 -1.50 24.10 -12.37
N TYR A 252 -0.82 25.21 -12.66
CA TYR A 252 0.36 25.65 -11.94
C TYR A 252 0.02 26.22 -10.55
N GLU A 253 0.83 25.85 -9.55
CA GLU A 253 0.87 26.46 -8.23
C GLU A 253 2.30 26.91 -7.90
N GLU A 254 2.47 28.10 -7.32
CA GLU A 254 3.80 28.69 -7.06
C GLU A 254 4.66 27.83 -6.13
N LYS A 255 4.03 27.12 -5.17
CA LYS A 255 4.72 26.20 -4.25
C LYS A 255 5.41 25.03 -5.00
N ASP A 256 4.90 24.66 -6.17
CA ASP A 256 5.37 23.51 -6.96
C ASP A 256 6.39 23.91 -8.04
N LYS A 257 6.81 25.18 -8.06
CA LYS A 257 7.75 25.74 -9.06
C LYS A 257 8.98 24.86 -9.27
N LEU A 258 9.55 24.32 -8.20
CA LEU A 258 10.75 23.49 -8.27
C LEU A 258 10.51 22.16 -9.00
N TYR A 259 9.32 21.55 -8.87
CA TYR A 259 8.96 20.32 -9.55
C TYR A 259 8.74 20.54 -11.05
N TRP A 260 8.16 21.68 -11.43
CA TRP A 260 8.05 22.05 -12.84
C TRP A 260 9.42 22.24 -13.51
N GLU A 261 10.40 22.81 -12.79
CA GLU A 261 11.80 22.91 -13.26
C GLU A 261 12.44 21.52 -13.43
N GLU A 262 12.08 20.56 -12.57
CA GLU A 262 12.57 19.18 -12.63
C GLU A 262 11.95 18.40 -13.80
N ILE A 263 10.65 18.57 -14.08
CA ILE A 263 10.03 18.04 -15.31
C ILE A 263 10.79 18.57 -16.53
N LEU A 264 10.93 19.90 -16.64
CA LEU A 264 11.59 20.49 -17.79
C LEU A 264 13.02 19.95 -17.95
N ARG A 265 13.80 19.86 -16.87
CA ARG A 265 15.16 19.28 -16.89
C ARG A 265 15.17 17.84 -17.41
N SER A 266 14.22 17.01 -16.99
CA SER A 266 14.15 15.62 -17.46
C SER A 266 13.84 15.49 -18.96
N LEU A 267 13.28 16.53 -19.58
CA LEU A 267 12.94 16.57 -21.00
C LEU A 267 14.08 17.04 -21.90
N GLU A 268 15.25 17.40 -21.37
CA GLU A 268 16.38 17.98 -22.14
C GLU A 268 16.83 17.09 -23.32
N ASN A 269 16.61 15.77 -23.24
CA ASN A 269 16.96 14.81 -24.30
C ASN A 269 15.76 14.20 -25.05
N HIS A 270 14.53 14.63 -24.76
CA HIS A 270 13.33 14.07 -25.40
C HIS A 270 13.14 14.65 -26.80
N LYS A 271 13.60 13.93 -27.83
CA LYS A 271 13.38 14.30 -29.24
C LYS A 271 12.22 13.49 -29.84
N GLY A 272 11.11 14.17 -30.15
CA GLY A 272 10.16 13.70 -31.18
C GLY A 272 9.06 12.72 -30.74
N ALA A 273 8.75 12.56 -29.46
CA ALA A 273 7.56 11.84 -29.00
C ALA A 273 6.45 12.81 -28.56
N SER A 274 5.18 12.46 -28.80
CA SER A 274 4.04 13.21 -28.25
C SER A 274 4.03 13.06 -26.73
N PHE A 275 4.29 14.14 -26.01
CA PHE A 275 4.27 14.14 -24.55
C PHE A 275 2.85 13.84 -24.02
N SER A 276 2.80 12.99 -23.01
CA SER A 276 1.62 12.77 -22.16
C SER A 276 2.10 12.65 -20.73
N TYR A 277 1.46 13.37 -19.80
CA TYR A 277 1.80 13.30 -18.38
C TYR A 277 1.77 11.85 -17.85
N VAL A 278 0.81 11.04 -18.30
CA VAL A 278 0.69 9.63 -17.91
C VAL A 278 1.92 8.83 -18.36
N SER A 279 2.28 8.94 -19.64
CA SER A 279 3.42 8.21 -20.22
C SER A 279 4.74 8.66 -19.58
N TYR A 280 4.87 9.96 -19.32
CA TYR A 280 6.04 10.51 -18.63
C TYR A 280 6.19 9.93 -17.22
N VAL A 281 5.12 9.87 -16.42
CA VAL A 281 5.18 9.27 -15.08
C VAL A 281 5.54 7.79 -15.17
N HIS A 282 4.98 7.04 -16.12
CA HIS A 282 5.34 5.63 -16.37
C HIS A 282 6.83 5.45 -16.69
N ASP A 283 7.39 6.32 -17.52
CA ASP A 283 8.80 6.29 -17.90
C ASP A 283 9.72 6.62 -16.71
N VAL A 284 9.36 7.62 -15.89
CA VAL A 284 10.12 8.00 -14.69
C VAL A 284 10.24 6.85 -13.70
N PHE A 285 9.15 6.12 -13.46
CA PHE A 285 9.14 4.97 -12.55
C PHE A 285 9.57 3.67 -13.22
N ASN A 286 9.83 3.66 -14.54
CA ASN A 286 10.13 2.47 -15.34
C ASN A 286 9.05 1.38 -15.19
N LYS A 287 7.78 1.77 -15.29
CA LYS A 287 6.61 0.91 -15.11
C LYS A 287 5.66 1.02 -16.30
N LYS A 288 5.18 -0.12 -16.81
CA LYS A 288 4.20 -0.12 -17.93
C LYS A 288 2.79 0.27 -17.49
N ILE A 289 2.47 0.00 -16.24
CA ILE A 289 1.22 0.32 -15.56
C ILE A 289 1.64 0.72 -14.15
N LEU A 290 0.95 1.68 -13.54
CA LEU A 290 1.08 2.00 -12.13
C LEU A 290 -0.26 1.69 -11.45
N ASN A 291 -0.36 0.51 -10.86
CA ASN A 291 -1.51 0.14 -10.02
C ASN A 291 -1.31 0.68 -8.58
N VAL A 292 -2.30 0.46 -7.71
CA VAL A 292 -2.25 1.01 -6.34
C VAL A 292 -1.08 0.45 -5.54
N SER A 293 -0.81 -0.85 -5.61
CA SER A 293 0.33 -1.48 -4.93
C SER A 293 1.65 -0.87 -5.38
N GLU A 294 1.84 -0.70 -6.69
CA GLU A 294 3.04 -0.07 -7.25
C GLU A 294 3.19 1.38 -6.79
N ILE A 295 2.10 2.15 -6.71
CA ILE A 295 2.16 3.52 -6.22
C ILE A 295 2.58 3.55 -4.74
N LEU A 296 2.03 2.66 -3.91
CA LEU A 296 2.39 2.58 -2.49
C LEU A 296 3.88 2.21 -2.33
N GLU A 297 4.37 1.24 -3.09
CA GLU A 297 5.78 0.83 -3.10
C GLU A 297 6.69 1.98 -3.55
N GLU A 298 6.42 2.60 -4.70
CA GLU A 298 7.21 3.71 -5.23
C GLU A 298 7.18 4.95 -4.30
N TRP A 299 6.07 5.17 -3.59
CA TRP A 299 5.91 6.29 -2.65
C TRP A 299 6.88 6.20 -1.46
N VAL A 300 7.07 5.00 -0.91
CA VAL A 300 7.85 4.79 0.32
C VAL A 300 9.31 4.42 0.07
N LYS A 301 9.73 4.25 -1.19
CA LYS A 301 11.11 3.95 -1.54
C LYS A 301 12.09 4.93 -0.89
N GLU A 302 13.23 4.41 -0.45
CA GLU A 302 14.27 5.18 0.24
C GLU A 302 14.88 6.28 -0.65
N ASP A 303 15.00 6.02 -1.95
CA ASP A 303 15.49 6.96 -2.96
C ASP A 303 14.39 7.84 -3.56
N ALA A 304 13.12 7.66 -3.17
CA ALA A 304 12.03 8.51 -3.64
C ALA A 304 12.15 9.93 -3.06
N THR A 305 12.36 10.88 -3.95
CA THR A 305 12.40 12.32 -3.63
C THR A 305 10.98 12.90 -3.52
N SER A 306 10.86 14.12 -3.02
CA SER A 306 9.59 14.86 -3.01
C SER A 306 9.03 15.08 -4.42
N PHE A 307 9.89 15.17 -5.44
CA PHE A 307 9.47 15.19 -6.85
C PHE A 307 8.77 13.90 -7.28
N HIS A 308 9.32 12.73 -6.93
CA HIS A 308 8.68 11.45 -7.23
C HIS A 308 7.29 11.35 -6.57
N ARG A 309 7.17 11.73 -5.29
CA ARG A 309 5.87 11.73 -4.59
C ARG A 309 4.90 12.75 -5.18
N TRP A 310 5.37 13.93 -5.58
CA TRP A 310 4.56 14.93 -6.27
C TRP A 310 4.03 14.44 -7.62
N LEU A 311 4.86 13.69 -8.39
CA LEU A 311 4.40 13.05 -9.63
C LEU A 311 3.29 12.03 -9.37
N LEU A 312 3.47 11.15 -8.38
CA LEU A 312 2.47 10.16 -7.98
C LEU A 312 1.18 10.81 -7.44
N PHE A 313 1.31 11.90 -6.67
CA PHE A 313 0.19 12.69 -6.16
C PHE A 313 -0.70 13.18 -7.31
N HIS A 314 -0.13 13.90 -8.27
CA HIS A 314 -0.91 14.38 -9.40
C HIS A 314 -1.34 13.26 -10.36
N TYR A 315 -0.58 12.16 -10.45
CA TYR A 315 -0.98 10.98 -11.20
C TYR A 315 -2.26 10.37 -10.62
N VAL A 316 -2.35 10.18 -9.31
CA VAL A 316 -3.54 9.65 -8.64
C VAL A 316 -4.73 10.60 -8.78
N LEU A 317 -4.53 11.90 -8.59
CA LEU A 317 -5.64 12.87 -8.60
C LEU A 317 -6.20 13.17 -10.00
N HIS A 318 -5.34 13.18 -11.03
CA HIS A 318 -5.72 13.72 -12.35
C HIS A 318 -5.73 12.70 -13.50
N THR A 319 -5.44 11.43 -13.22
CA THR A 319 -5.55 10.35 -14.23
C THR A 319 -6.71 9.41 -13.92
N LYS A 320 -7.01 8.47 -14.83
CA LYS A 320 -8.10 7.49 -14.69
C LYS A 320 -7.76 6.34 -13.72
N MET A 321 -7.08 6.65 -12.62
CA MET A 321 -6.89 5.74 -11.49
C MET A 321 -8.15 5.78 -10.63
N GLY A 322 -9.05 4.82 -10.85
CA GLY A 322 -10.30 4.67 -10.08
C GLY A 322 -11.39 5.69 -10.42
N GLU A 323 -12.45 5.67 -9.60
CA GLU A 323 -13.58 6.59 -9.72
C GLU A 323 -13.19 8.02 -9.34
N LYS A 324 -14.02 9.00 -9.69
CA LYS A 324 -13.73 10.42 -9.45
C LYS A 324 -13.59 10.74 -7.94
N ASP A 325 -14.35 10.04 -7.11
CA ASP A 325 -14.47 10.29 -5.67
C ASP A 325 -14.01 9.06 -4.86
N SER A 326 -12.83 8.52 -5.14
CA SER A 326 -12.32 7.34 -4.42
C SER A 326 -11.64 7.72 -3.09
N TYR A 327 -11.64 6.81 -2.12
CA TYR A 327 -10.99 6.97 -0.83
C TYR A 327 -9.47 7.17 -0.95
N LEU A 328 -8.81 6.49 -1.91
CA LEU A 328 -7.38 6.73 -2.17
C LEU A 328 -7.11 8.18 -2.58
N LYS A 329 -7.96 8.79 -3.43
CA LYS A 329 -7.82 10.20 -3.81
C LYS A 329 -8.00 11.11 -2.61
N LEU A 330 -9.00 10.85 -1.77
CA LEU A 330 -9.20 11.60 -0.53
C LEU A 330 -7.96 11.53 0.39
N CYS A 331 -7.34 10.35 0.51
CA CYS A 331 -6.11 10.19 1.29
C CYS A 331 -4.93 10.93 0.65
N MET A 332 -4.85 10.91 -0.68
CA MET A 332 -3.82 11.64 -1.42
C MET A 332 -3.96 13.15 -1.22
N GLU A 333 -5.17 13.71 -1.32
CA GLU A 333 -5.47 15.13 -1.05
C GLU A 333 -5.13 15.56 0.39
N ALA A 334 -5.18 14.63 1.34
CA ALA A 334 -4.81 14.90 2.73
C ALA A 334 -3.29 15.01 2.94
N VAL A 335 -2.47 14.53 2.01
CA VAL A 335 -1.00 14.66 2.09
C VAL A 335 -0.61 16.13 1.96
N THR A 336 0.15 16.63 2.92
CA THR A 336 0.59 18.04 2.98
C THR A 336 2.10 18.22 2.84
N ASP A 337 2.89 17.17 3.08
CA ASP A 337 4.36 17.21 2.94
C ASP A 337 4.85 16.05 2.06
N MET A 338 5.33 16.39 0.86
CA MET A 338 5.91 15.44 -0.09
C MET A 338 7.26 14.88 0.35
N ASN A 339 7.84 15.36 1.44
CA ASN A 339 9.06 14.80 2.03
C ASN A 339 8.76 13.67 3.02
N ASP A 340 7.53 13.58 3.54
CA ASP A 340 7.17 12.56 4.53
C ASP A 340 6.52 11.34 3.85
N ALA A 341 7.33 10.31 3.62
CA ALA A 341 6.88 9.05 3.05
C ALA A 341 5.76 8.35 3.86
N ARG A 342 5.61 8.66 5.15
CA ARG A 342 4.63 7.99 6.03
C ARG A 342 3.23 8.58 5.96
N GLN A 343 3.06 9.80 5.44
CA GLN A 343 1.76 10.47 5.43
C GLN A 343 0.69 9.68 4.67
N LEU A 344 0.98 9.25 3.44
CA LEU A 344 0.00 8.53 2.62
C LEU A 344 -0.43 7.19 3.27
N PRO A 345 0.48 6.29 3.68
CA PRO A 345 0.10 5.07 4.39
C PRO A 345 -0.72 5.36 5.65
N ASN A 346 -0.31 6.34 6.46
CA ASN A 346 -1.03 6.72 7.66
C ASN A 346 -2.45 7.19 7.34
N TYR A 347 -2.64 8.09 6.37
CA TYR A 347 -3.96 8.59 6.00
C TYR A 347 -4.86 7.48 5.47
N ILE A 348 -4.34 6.54 4.67
CA ILE A 348 -5.13 5.37 4.23
C ILE A 348 -5.63 4.60 5.46
N ALA A 349 -4.78 4.39 6.46
CA ALA A 349 -5.15 3.68 7.68
C ALA A 349 -6.12 4.46 8.58
N THR A 350 -5.96 5.78 8.73
CA THR A 350 -6.59 6.56 9.80
C THR A 350 -7.73 7.46 9.35
N LEU A 351 -7.72 7.96 8.11
CA LEU A 351 -8.59 9.07 7.68
C LEU A 351 -10.09 8.72 7.78
N ILE A 352 -10.47 7.46 7.56
CA ILE A 352 -11.85 6.96 7.69
C ILE A 352 -12.45 7.16 9.10
N LEU A 353 -11.61 7.30 10.13
CA LEU A 353 -12.03 7.46 11.54
C LEU A 353 -12.29 8.92 11.95
N TYR A 354 -12.00 9.86 11.04
CA TYR A 354 -12.38 11.26 11.14
C TYR A 354 -13.80 11.48 10.58
N GLU A 355 -14.23 12.73 10.46
CA GLU A 355 -15.56 13.05 9.96
C GLU A 355 -15.64 12.84 8.44
N MET A 356 -16.41 11.84 8.03
CA MET A 356 -16.63 11.46 6.63
C MET A 356 -18.05 11.79 6.19
N PRO A 357 -18.28 12.18 4.91
CA PRO A 357 -19.63 12.36 4.37
C PRO A 357 -20.46 11.08 4.54
N ALA A 358 -21.63 11.20 5.17
CA ALA A 358 -22.46 10.04 5.54
C ALA A 358 -22.85 9.17 4.34
N ASN A 359 -23.05 9.77 3.17
CA ASN A 359 -23.38 9.08 1.92
C ASN A 359 -22.21 8.30 1.29
N LYS A 360 -20.96 8.62 1.64
CA LYS A 360 -19.75 7.98 1.09
C LYS A 360 -19.04 7.05 2.08
N LYS A 361 -19.35 7.15 3.38
CA LYS A 361 -18.64 6.41 4.43
C LYS A 361 -18.58 4.90 4.20
N VAL A 362 -19.66 4.27 3.73
CA VAL A 362 -19.69 2.82 3.48
C VAL A 362 -18.76 2.43 2.32
N GLU A 363 -18.84 3.17 1.21
CA GLU A 363 -17.98 2.98 0.03
C GLU A 363 -16.50 3.14 0.40
N TYR A 364 -16.16 4.21 1.14
CA TYR A 364 -14.80 4.47 1.60
C TYR A 364 -14.28 3.42 2.57
N THR A 365 -15.14 2.92 3.46
CA THR A 365 -14.77 1.84 4.37
C THR A 365 -14.44 0.55 3.61
N GLN A 366 -15.21 0.24 2.57
CA GLN A 366 -14.97 -0.91 1.70
C GLN A 366 -13.68 -0.74 0.90
N GLU A 367 -13.47 0.41 0.26
CA GLU A 367 -12.24 0.71 -0.48
C GLU A 367 -11.01 0.66 0.42
N ARG A 368 -11.05 1.30 1.59
CA ARG A 368 -9.97 1.22 2.59
C ARG A 368 -9.65 -0.22 2.96
N ARG A 369 -10.67 -1.04 3.24
CA ARG A 369 -10.47 -2.44 3.58
C ARG A 369 -9.80 -3.21 2.44
N MET A 370 -10.20 -2.97 1.19
CA MET A 370 -9.56 -3.61 0.02
C MET A 370 -8.11 -3.16 -0.12
N LEU A 371 -7.85 -1.85 -0.07
CA LEU A 371 -6.49 -1.28 -0.15
C LEU A 371 -5.55 -1.90 0.88
N ILE A 372 -5.99 -2.01 2.13
CA ILE A 372 -5.17 -2.56 3.22
C ILE A 372 -5.01 -4.07 3.09
N LYS A 373 -6.07 -4.82 2.76
CA LYS A 373 -5.99 -6.29 2.60
C LYS A 373 -5.11 -6.72 1.44
N GLU A 374 -5.21 -6.06 0.29
CA GLU A 374 -4.43 -6.38 -0.90
C GLU A 374 -2.94 -6.02 -0.73
N ASN A 375 -2.63 -5.13 0.21
CA ASN A 375 -1.27 -4.66 0.52
C ASN A 375 -0.91 -4.94 2.00
N ALA A 376 -1.33 -6.09 2.54
CA ALA A 376 -1.26 -6.36 3.97
C ALA A 376 0.16 -6.23 4.56
N ASP A 377 1.16 -6.80 3.90
CA ASP A 377 2.56 -6.78 4.40
C ASP A 377 3.15 -5.36 4.36
N PHE A 378 2.77 -4.55 3.38
CA PHE A 378 3.10 -3.13 3.32
C PHE A 378 2.53 -2.42 4.56
N PHE A 379 1.23 -2.55 4.82
CA PHE A 379 0.61 -1.84 5.94
C PHE A 379 1.10 -2.32 7.31
N ARG A 380 1.41 -3.62 7.48
CA ARG A 380 2.05 -4.12 8.71
C ARG A 380 3.43 -3.50 8.95
N THR A 381 4.14 -3.19 7.88
CA THR A 381 5.48 -2.59 7.96
C THR A 381 5.43 -1.09 8.26
N PHE A 382 4.49 -0.36 7.63
CA PHE A 382 4.46 1.10 7.67
C PHE A 382 3.54 1.71 8.73
N ILE A 383 2.61 0.93 9.30
CA ILE A 383 1.77 1.37 10.42
C ILE A 383 2.37 0.90 11.73
N THR A 384 2.89 1.85 12.50
CA THR A 384 3.58 1.65 13.77
C THR A 384 2.64 1.18 14.89
N ASP A 385 3.19 0.58 15.93
CA ASP A 385 2.45 0.16 17.13
C ASP A 385 1.69 1.32 17.79
N GLN A 386 2.26 2.54 17.76
CA GLN A 386 1.60 3.73 18.30
C GLN A 386 0.34 4.10 17.49
N GLU A 387 0.42 3.99 16.16
CA GLU A 387 -0.72 4.25 15.28
C GLU A 387 -1.78 3.15 15.42
N GLN A 388 -1.37 1.88 15.52
CA GLN A 388 -2.28 0.77 15.82
C GLN A 388 -2.97 0.95 17.17
N GLN A 389 -2.26 1.40 18.20
CA GLN A 389 -2.83 1.72 19.51
C GLN A 389 -3.84 2.86 19.42
N TRP A 390 -3.56 3.89 18.62
CA TRP A 390 -4.51 4.97 18.37
C TRP A 390 -5.78 4.48 17.64
N LEU A 391 -5.62 3.62 16.62
CA LEU A 391 -6.75 2.97 15.94
C LEU A 391 -7.60 2.17 16.92
N LEU A 392 -6.97 1.36 17.78
CA LEU A 392 -7.65 0.58 18.81
C LEU A 392 -8.51 1.45 19.74
N GLU A 393 -7.93 2.50 20.31
CA GLU A 393 -8.66 3.40 21.22
C GLU A 393 -9.80 4.11 20.50
N ARG A 394 -9.59 4.55 19.26
CA ARG A 394 -10.64 5.19 18.47
C ARG A 394 -11.78 4.23 18.14
N THR A 395 -11.49 2.98 17.81
CA THR A 395 -12.51 1.97 17.58
C THR A 395 -13.28 1.64 18.87
N LYS A 396 -12.60 1.56 20.03
CA LYS A 396 -13.26 1.39 21.34
C LYS A 396 -14.24 2.52 21.66
N GLU A 397 -13.86 3.77 21.41
CA GLU A 397 -14.74 4.92 21.60
C GLU A 397 -16.03 4.82 20.78
N ILE A 398 -15.93 4.34 19.52
CA ILE A 398 -17.09 4.16 18.63
C ILE A 398 -18.04 3.09 19.20
N ILE A 399 -17.49 2.00 19.72
CA ILE A 399 -18.28 0.94 20.37
C ILE A 399 -19.00 1.52 21.60
N GLN A 400 -18.29 2.24 22.46
CA GLN A 400 -18.82 2.76 23.73
C GLN A 400 -19.91 3.82 23.56
N LYS A 401 -19.75 4.75 22.61
CA LYS A 401 -20.68 5.88 22.44
C LYS A 401 -22.07 5.46 21.96
N SER A 402 -22.22 4.30 21.32
CA SER A 402 -23.47 3.95 20.63
C SER A 402 -23.87 2.48 20.71
N ASN A 403 -23.16 1.66 21.49
CA ASN A 403 -23.28 0.19 21.47
C ASN A 403 -23.24 -0.38 20.04
N ASN A 404 -22.54 0.31 19.14
CA ASN A 404 -22.65 0.14 17.69
C ASN A 404 -21.50 -0.72 17.16
N PHE A 405 -21.56 -2.01 17.52
CA PHE A 405 -20.58 -3.00 17.06
C PHE A 405 -20.49 -3.09 15.54
N SER A 406 -21.60 -2.95 14.80
CA SER A 406 -21.58 -3.05 13.34
C SER A 406 -20.65 -2.01 12.73
N ASN A 407 -20.85 -0.73 13.08
CA ASN A 407 -20.06 0.38 12.55
C ASN A 407 -18.58 0.27 12.94
N ALA A 408 -18.28 -0.07 14.20
CA ALA A 408 -16.90 -0.18 14.67
C ALA A 408 -16.14 -1.34 13.99
N LEU A 409 -16.78 -2.50 13.85
CA LEU A 409 -16.15 -3.70 13.28
C LEU A 409 -16.09 -3.66 11.75
N GLU A 410 -16.95 -2.88 11.10
CA GLU A 410 -16.82 -2.55 9.66
C GLU A 410 -15.51 -1.80 9.36
N LEU A 411 -14.96 -1.06 10.31
CA LEU A 411 -13.69 -0.34 10.15
C LEU A 411 -12.47 -1.25 10.29
N CYS A 412 -12.64 -2.45 10.85
CA CYS A 412 -11.57 -3.43 10.95
C CYS A 412 -11.30 -4.07 9.58
N THR A 413 -10.04 -4.38 9.33
CA THR A 413 -9.49 -4.90 8.08
C THR A 413 -9.06 -6.36 8.19
N GLY A 414 -8.68 -6.83 9.37
CA GLY A 414 -8.12 -8.18 9.59
C GLY A 414 -6.64 -8.26 9.23
N VAL A 415 -5.94 -7.12 9.18
CA VAL A 415 -4.52 -7.04 8.83
C VAL A 415 -3.68 -6.66 10.03
N PHE A 416 -4.20 -5.80 10.91
CA PHE A 416 -3.46 -5.24 12.04
C PHE A 416 -3.65 -6.07 13.31
N ASP A 417 -2.60 -6.17 14.13
CA ASP A 417 -2.60 -7.02 15.32
C ASP A 417 -3.59 -6.54 16.39
N TYR A 418 -3.80 -5.22 16.50
CA TYR A 418 -4.78 -4.67 17.45
C TYR A 418 -6.20 -5.18 17.20
N GLU A 419 -6.53 -5.54 15.95
CA GLU A 419 -7.87 -5.96 15.55
C GLU A 419 -8.20 -7.33 16.15
N HIS A 420 -7.20 -8.21 16.28
CA HIS A 420 -7.35 -9.50 16.95
C HIS A 420 -7.72 -9.32 18.42
N ILE A 421 -6.96 -8.48 19.14
CA ILE A 421 -7.20 -8.19 20.55
C ILE A 421 -8.56 -7.53 20.77
N LEU A 422 -8.91 -6.56 19.91
CA LEU A 422 -10.21 -5.91 19.93
C LEU A 422 -11.35 -6.93 19.75
N LEU A 423 -11.24 -7.82 18.76
CA LEU A 423 -12.27 -8.83 18.46
C LEU A 423 -12.40 -9.86 19.58
N MET A 424 -11.29 -10.34 20.14
CA MET A 424 -11.30 -11.25 21.28
C MET A 424 -11.98 -10.61 22.50
N GLY A 425 -11.65 -9.36 22.83
CA GLY A 425 -12.27 -8.62 23.92
C GLY A 425 -13.75 -8.34 23.69
N CYS A 426 -14.13 -7.95 22.47
CA CYS A 426 -15.54 -7.77 22.10
C CYS A 426 -16.32 -9.09 22.27
N TYR A 427 -15.75 -10.20 21.79
CA TYR A 427 -16.36 -11.52 21.89
C TYR A 427 -16.50 -11.95 23.34
N ALA A 428 -15.46 -11.82 24.17
CA ALA A 428 -15.45 -12.23 25.59
C ALA A 428 -16.65 -11.68 26.39
N HIS A 429 -17.07 -10.45 26.08
CA HIS A 429 -18.16 -9.76 26.77
C HIS A 429 -19.49 -9.73 26.00
N ASN A 430 -19.51 -10.09 24.71
CA ASN A 430 -20.68 -9.95 23.84
C ASN A 430 -20.88 -11.18 22.92
N GLN A 431 -20.65 -12.38 23.42
CA GLN A 431 -20.67 -13.64 22.65
C GLN A 431 -21.95 -13.89 21.83
N GLN A 432 -23.09 -13.35 22.27
CA GLN A 432 -24.39 -13.48 21.58
C GLN A 432 -24.68 -12.36 20.58
N ASN A 433 -23.85 -11.31 20.55
CA ASN A 433 -24.01 -10.20 19.62
C ASN A 433 -23.66 -10.65 18.18
N LYS A 434 -24.65 -10.60 17.28
CA LYS A 434 -24.49 -11.08 15.90
C LYS A 434 -23.35 -10.39 15.14
N PRO A 435 -23.26 -9.03 15.09
CA PRO A 435 -22.12 -8.35 14.49
C PRO A 435 -20.76 -8.83 14.98
N VAL A 436 -20.58 -9.05 16.29
CA VAL A 436 -19.33 -9.55 16.86
C VAL A 436 -19.02 -10.97 16.37
N LYS A 437 -20.02 -11.88 16.37
CA LYS A 437 -19.86 -13.25 15.86
C LYS A 437 -19.50 -13.28 14.38
N ASP A 438 -20.14 -12.44 13.57
CA ASP A 438 -19.90 -12.37 12.14
C ASP A 438 -18.51 -11.77 11.84
N ALA A 439 -18.08 -10.76 12.60
CA ALA A 439 -16.75 -10.18 12.51
C ALA A 439 -15.66 -11.19 12.88
N VAL A 440 -15.81 -11.94 13.98
CA VAL A 440 -14.84 -13.00 14.36
C VAL A 440 -14.66 -14.00 13.21
N LYS A 441 -15.74 -14.46 12.57
CA LYS A 441 -15.65 -15.40 11.44
C LYS A 441 -15.00 -14.84 10.18
N THR A 442 -15.17 -13.55 9.92
CA THR A 442 -14.78 -12.93 8.63
C THR A 442 -13.47 -12.16 8.70
N ILE A 443 -13.07 -11.69 9.89
CA ILE A 443 -11.90 -10.85 10.13
C ILE A 443 -10.82 -11.61 10.89
N TYR A 444 -11.18 -12.51 11.80
CA TYR A 444 -10.22 -13.30 12.59
C TYR A 444 -10.56 -14.81 12.61
N PRO A 445 -10.50 -15.49 11.45
CA PRO A 445 -10.96 -16.86 11.30
C PRO A 445 -10.20 -17.87 12.18
N GLU A 446 -8.93 -17.62 12.51
CA GLU A 446 -8.14 -18.44 13.42
C GLU A 446 -8.77 -18.51 14.82
N PHE A 447 -9.17 -17.36 15.35
CA PHE A 447 -9.89 -17.30 16.61
C PHE A 447 -11.27 -17.95 16.52
N ALA A 448 -11.97 -17.79 15.39
CA ALA A 448 -13.22 -18.49 15.14
C ALA A 448 -13.05 -20.02 15.17
N ALA A 449 -11.94 -20.54 14.65
CA ALA A 449 -11.61 -21.96 14.66
C ALA A 449 -11.30 -22.48 16.07
N TYR A 450 -10.55 -21.73 16.89
CA TYR A 450 -10.34 -22.04 18.31
C TYR A 450 -11.64 -22.11 19.11
N LEU A 451 -12.60 -21.24 18.82
CA LEU A 451 -13.90 -21.21 19.50
C LEU A 451 -14.82 -22.38 19.13
N LYS A 452 -14.56 -23.15 18.07
CA LYS A 452 -15.41 -24.29 17.67
C LYS A 452 -15.44 -25.38 18.74
N ASP A 453 -16.59 -26.06 18.83
CA ASP A 453 -16.72 -27.30 19.59
C ASP A 453 -16.63 -28.46 18.60
N THR A 454 -15.42 -28.97 18.40
CA THR A 454 -15.18 -30.10 17.49
C THR A 454 -15.03 -31.38 18.28
N LYS A 455 -15.84 -32.39 17.96
CA LYS A 455 -15.63 -33.74 18.47
C LYS A 455 -14.49 -34.39 17.68
N PRO A 456 -13.49 -35.02 18.34
CA PRO A 456 -12.47 -35.79 17.65
C PRO A 456 -13.10 -36.94 16.85
N SER A 457 -12.35 -37.48 15.88
CA SER A 457 -12.79 -38.62 15.09
C SER A 457 -13.04 -39.85 15.96
N SER A 458 -12.23 -40.09 16.99
CA SER A 458 -12.46 -41.11 18.01
C SER A 458 -12.96 -40.45 19.28
N PHE A 459 -14.22 -40.69 19.63
CA PHE A 459 -14.87 -40.05 20.77
C PHE A 459 -15.91 -40.93 21.42
N ALA A 460 -15.71 -41.28 22.69
CA ALA A 460 -16.64 -42.08 23.46
C ALA A 460 -17.78 -41.20 24.01
N VAL A 461 -19.03 -41.67 23.93
CA VAL A 461 -20.22 -40.86 24.30
C VAL A 461 -20.19 -40.42 25.76
N ASP A 462 -19.65 -41.25 26.65
CA ASP A 462 -19.45 -40.98 28.07
C ASP A 462 -18.39 -39.91 28.36
N THR A 463 -17.55 -39.58 27.38
CA THR A 463 -16.57 -38.48 27.45
C THR A 463 -17.08 -37.14 26.93
N GLN A 464 -18.36 -37.05 26.48
CA GLN A 464 -18.98 -35.83 25.94
C GLN A 464 -18.82 -34.57 26.81
N TRP A 465 -18.80 -34.76 28.13
CA TRP A 465 -18.63 -33.67 29.10
C TRP A 465 -17.34 -32.86 28.90
N CYS A 466 -16.27 -33.45 28.35
CA CYS A 466 -15.01 -32.71 28.18
C CYS A 466 -15.11 -31.62 27.11
N VAL A 467 -15.96 -31.83 26.08
CA VAL A 467 -16.22 -30.80 25.07
C VAL A 467 -16.96 -29.63 25.69
N GLU A 468 -17.94 -29.89 26.55
CA GLU A 468 -18.66 -28.86 27.32
C GLU A 468 -17.73 -28.15 28.31
N TYR A 469 -16.82 -28.88 28.96
CA TYR A 469 -15.79 -28.31 29.81
C TYR A 469 -14.90 -27.34 29.04
N PHE A 470 -14.35 -27.75 27.89
CA PHE A 470 -13.47 -26.90 27.09
C PHE A 470 -14.22 -25.71 26.47
N HIS A 471 -15.50 -25.84 26.16
CA HIS A 471 -16.33 -24.70 25.78
C HIS A 471 -16.33 -23.62 26.88
N GLU A 472 -16.62 -24.01 28.12
CA GLU A 472 -16.62 -23.10 29.27
C GLU A 472 -15.20 -22.65 29.65
N TYR A 473 -14.17 -23.47 29.45
CA TYR A 473 -12.78 -23.13 29.75
C TYR A 473 -12.28 -22.02 28.83
N LYS A 474 -12.54 -22.13 27.53
CA LYS A 474 -12.22 -21.09 26.55
C LYS A 474 -12.93 -19.77 26.90
N LYS A 475 -14.19 -19.82 27.34
CA LYS A 475 -14.92 -18.65 27.85
C LYS A 475 -14.27 -18.05 29.10
N ALA A 476 -13.86 -18.89 30.06
CA ALA A 476 -13.17 -18.46 31.26
C ALA A 476 -11.80 -17.81 30.96
N LYS A 477 -11.00 -18.42 30.05
CA LYS A 477 -9.71 -17.89 29.56
C LYS A 477 -9.88 -16.54 28.87
N LEU A 478 -10.93 -16.39 28.05
CA LEU A 478 -11.28 -15.12 27.38
C LEU A 478 -11.80 -14.03 28.31
N GLN A 479 -12.41 -14.38 29.44
CA GLN A 479 -12.86 -13.42 30.45
C GLN A 479 -11.78 -13.17 31.53
N ASP A 480 -10.68 -13.91 31.48
CA ASP A 480 -9.61 -13.92 32.47
C ASP A 480 -10.14 -14.07 33.92
N ALA A 481 -11.14 -14.95 34.07
CA ALA A 481 -11.92 -15.12 35.29
C ALA A 481 -12.22 -16.59 35.58
N TYR A 482 -12.25 -16.95 36.86
CA TYR A 482 -12.72 -18.26 37.31
C TYR A 482 -14.24 -18.28 37.40
N ILE A 483 -14.90 -18.83 36.39
CA ILE A 483 -16.36 -18.76 36.25
C ILE A 483 -17.10 -19.91 36.98
N PRO A 484 -18.36 -19.71 37.41
CA PRO A 484 -19.14 -20.72 38.13
C PRO A 484 -19.30 -22.06 37.41
N GLU A 485 -19.38 -22.04 36.08
CA GLU A 485 -19.53 -23.23 35.24
C GLU A 485 -18.29 -24.14 35.37
N ILE A 486 -17.08 -23.57 35.31
CA ILE A 486 -15.84 -24.30 35.56
C ILE A 486 -15.78 -24.82 37.00
N ALA A 487 -16.13 -23.99 37.98
CA ALA A 487 -16.17 -24.41 39.38
C ALA A 487 -17.11 -25.61 39.59
N THR A 488 -18.25 -25.64 38.88
CA THR A 488 -19.22 -26.75 38.90
C THR A 488 -18.64 -28.02 38.30
N PHE A 489 -17.98 -27.94 37.14
CA PHE A 489 -17.30 -29.09 36.54
C PHE A 489 -16.25 -29.67 37.48
N ILE A 490 -15.37 -28.84 38.05
CA ILE A 490 -14.31 -29.28 38.95
C ILE A 490 -14.88 -29.88 40.23
N THR A 491 -15.90 -29.27 40.84
CA THR A 491 -16.56 -29.80 42.04
C THR A 491 -17.24 -31.15 41.78
N LYS A 492 -17.67 -31.43 40.55
CA LYS A 492 -18.29 -32.71 40.17
C LYS A 492 -17.27 -33.77 39.78
N LYS A 493 -16.31 -33.42 38.93
CA LYS A 493 -15.36 -34.35 38.31
C LYS A 493 -14.14 -34.60 39.20
N ASN A 494 -13.72 -33.60 39.96
CA ASN A 494 -12.53 -33.63 40.80
C ASN A 494 -12.91 -33.51 42.30
N ALA A 495 -14.12 -33.91 42.68
CA ALA A 495 -14.61 -33.88 44.06
C ALA A 495 -13.76 -34.73 45.02
N THR A 496 -13.31 -35.88 44.51
CA THR A 496 -12.57 -36.92 45.23
C THR A 496 -11.62 -37.61 44.26
N SER A 497 -10.65 -38.36 44.79
CA SER A 497 -9.80 -39.25 43.97
C SER A 497 -10.63 -40.24 43.15
N LYS A 498 -11.72 -40.79 43.71
CA LYS A 498 -12.61 -41.72 43.02
C LYS A 498 -13.26 -41.10 41.79
N THR A 499 -13.86 -39.91 41.94
CA THR A 499 -14.52 -39.22 40.81
C THR A 499 -13.51 -38.79 39.76
N PHE A 500 -12.32 -38.36 40.19
CA PHE A 500 -11.23 -38.00 39.29
C PHE A 500 -10.78 -39.23 38.48
N TYR A 501 -10.39 -40.32 39.14
CA TYR A 501 -9.92 -41.53 38.46
C TYR A 501 -10.97 -42.14 37.53
N GLN A 502 -12.26 -42.01 37.86
CA GLN A 502 -13.33 -42.49 37.00
C GLN A 502 -13.32 -41.83 35.61
N TRP A 503 -13.12 -40.50 35.52
CA TRP A 503 -13.02 -39.85 34.22
C TRP A 503 -11.60 -39.93 33.66
N TYR A 504 -10.57 -39.86 34.51
CA TYR A 504 -9.18 -39.94 34.08
C TYR A 504 -8.92 -41.23 33.29
N TYR A 505 -9.29 -42.38 33.86
CA TYR A 505 -9.13 -43.68 33.19
C TYR A 505 -10.21 -43.98 32.14
N SER A 506 -11.20 -43.10 31.93
CA SER A 506 -12.07 -43.21 30.76
C SER A 506 -11.42 -42.71 29.47
N PHE A 507 -10.25 -42.05 29.56
CA PHE A 507 -9.43 -41.70 28.41
C PHE A 507 -8.21 -42.62 28.32
N GLU A 508 -7.86 -42.99 27.07
CA GLU A 508 -6.61 -43.70 26.78
C GLU A 508 -5.41 -42.79 27.06
N GLU A 509 -4.30 -43.38 27.49
CA GLU A 509 -3.05 -42.66 27.73
C GLU A 509 -2.31 -42.39 26.40
N SER A 510 -1.73 -41.21 26.26
CA SER A 510 -1.13 -40.74 25.00
C SER A 510 0.03 -41.62 24.50
N HIS A 511 0.90 -42.10 25.40
CA HIS A 511 1.97 -43.06 25.07
C HIS A 511 1.40 -44.44 24.71
N ASP A 512 0.35 -44.91 25.40
CA ASP A 512 -0.31 -46.18 25.06
C ASP A 512 -0.91 -46.13 23.65
N VAL A 513 -1.60 -45.03 23.30
CA VAL A 513 -2.14 -44.82 21.95
C VAL A 513 -1.02 -44.73 20.91
N LEU A 514 0.08 -44.03 21.23
CA LEU A 514 1.23 -43.95 20.34
C LEU A 514 1.88 -45.33 20.13
N ALA A 515 2.00 -46.13 21.19
CA ALA A 515 2.53 -47.47 21.14
C ALA A 515 1.63 -48.37 20.27
N ASP A 516 0.32 -48.35 20.47
CA ASP A 516 -0.66 -49.08 19.65
C ASP A 516 -0.51 -48.77 18.15
N VAL A 517 -0.53 -47.48 17.77
CA VAL A 517 -0.40 -47.11 16.35
C VAL A 517 0.98 -47.42 15.78
N SER A 518 2.03 -47.43 16.62
CA SER A 518 3.39 -47.78 16.20
C SER A 518 3.55 -49.27 15.88
N HIS A 519 2.72 -50.15 16.48
CA HIS A 519 2.67 -51.57 16.13
C HIS A 519 1.82 -51.86 14.89
N ASN A 520 1.06 -50.88 14.38
CA ASN A 520 0.28 -51.04 13.17
C ASN A 520 1.15 -50.87 11.91
N SER A 521 1.27 -51.91 11.09
CA SER A 521 2.15 -51.90 9.90
C SER A 521 1.78 -50.87 8.83
N VAL A 522 0.54 -50.36 8.83
CA VAL A 522 0.04 -49.37 7.87
C VAL A 522 0.08 -47.95 8.45
N LEU A 523 -0.24 -47.82 9.73
CA LEU A 523 -0.40 -46.54 10.42
C LEU A 523 0.79 -46.17 11.32
N CYS A 524 1.86 -46.99 11.34
CA CYS A 524 3.09 -46.68 12.06
C CYS A 524 3.61 -45.29 11.67
N PRO A 525 3.76 -44.37 12.64
CA PRO A 525 4.36 -43.07 12.38
C PRO A 525 5.82 -43.21 11.94
N ASP A 526 6.18 -42.50 10.86
CA ASP A 526 7.57 -42.29 10.45
C ASP A 526 8.22 -41.21 11.31
N LYS A 527 7.43 -40.24 11.78
CA LYS A 527 7.83 -39.18 12.72
C LYS A 527 6.76 -38.94 13.78
N VAL A 528 7.19 -38.50 14.94
CA VAL A 528 6.34 -38.08 16.06
C VAL A 528 6.69 -36.64 16.39
N TYR A 529 5.74 -35.73 16.21
CA TYR A 529 5.86 -34.33 16.56
C TYR A 529 5.27 -34.12 17.94
N TRP A 530 6.13 -33.85 18.92
CA TRP A 530 5.74 -33.54 20.28
C TRP A 530 5.68 -32.02 20.44
N ILE A 531 4.49 -31.48 20.69
CA ILE A 531 4.28 -30.07 21.01
C ILE A 531 4.15 -29.96 22.53
N ASP A 532 5.14 -29.36 23.17
CA ASP A 532 5.21 -29.18 24.63
C ASP A 532 4.14 -28.19 25.09
N GLY A 533 3.39 -28.52 26.16
CA GLY A 533 2.31 -27.68 26.70
C GLY A 533 1.00 -27.63 25.90
N LEU A 534 0.80 -28.53 24.92
CA LEU A 534 -0.40 -28.52 24.08
C LEU A 534 -1.59 -29.22 24.76
N GLY A 535 -2.55 -28.43 25.25
CA GLY A 535 -3.82 -28.92 25.81
C GLY A 535 -4.88 -29.27 24.77
N ALA A 536 -5.86 -30.10 25.14
CA ALA A 536 -6.96 -30.52 24.25
C ALA A 536 -7.88 -29.38 23.80
N GLU A 537 -7.82 -28.21 24.46
CA GLU A 537 -8.60 -27.02 24.06
C GLU A 537 -8.30 -26.56 22.62
N PHE A 538 -7.07 -26.79 22.14
CA PHE A 538 -6.62 -26.36 20.82
C PHE A 538 -7.00 -27.33 19.70
N LEU A 539 -7.52 -28.52 20.02
CA LEU A 539 -7.84 -29.55 19.02
C LEU A 539 -8.70 -29.03 17.84
N PRO A 540 -9.80 -28.27 18.05
CA PRO A 540 -10.61 -27.72 16.96
C PRO A 540 -9.81 -26.78 16.04
N TYR A 541 -8.89 -26.01 16.62
CA TYR A 541 -8.02 -25.10 15.88
C TYR A 541 -7.01 -25.85 15.01
N LEU A 542 -6.30 -26.82 15.60
CA LEU A 542 -5.32 -27.64 14.87
C LEU A 542 -5.95 -28.36 13.68
N LEU A 543 -7.14 -28.96 13.87
CA LEU A 543 -7.85 -29.64 12.79
C LEU A 543 -8.27 -28.67 11.68
N SER A 544 -8.71 -27.46 12.03
CA SER A 544 -9.05 -26.42 11.04
C SER A 544 -7.81 -25.99 10.24
N LEU A 545 -6.67 -25.77 10.90
CA LEU A 545 -5.40 -25.42 10.23
C LEU A 545 -4.95 -26.51 9.25
N ILE A 546 -5.06 -27.78 9.63
CA ILE A 546 -4.71 -28.92 8.77
C ILE A 546 -5.61 -28.97 7.53
N GLU A 547 -6.91 -28.71 7.69
CA GLU A 547 -7.88 -28.69 6.60
C GLU A 547 -7.66 -27.50 5.65
N GLU A 548 -7.49 -26.29 6.20
CA GLU A 548 -7.28 -25.03 5.47
C GLU A 548 -5.99 -25.01 4.64
N LYS A 549 -4.96 -25.75 5.07
CA LYS A 549 -3.70 -25.86 4.31
C LYS A 549 -3.89 -26.52 2.94
N HIS A 550 -5.03 -27.20 2.70
CA HIS A 550 -5.35 -27.88 1.44
C HIS A 550 -4.25 -28.83 0.93
N SER A 551 -3.50 -29.42 1.86
CA SER A 551 -2.40 -30.34 1.53
C SER A 551 -2.87 -31.76 1.23
N ASN A 552 -1.94 -32.61 0.80
CA ASN A 552 -2.16 -34.04 0.64
C ASN A 552 -2.18 -34.82 1.97
N MET A 553 -1.78 -34.20 3.10
CA MET A 553 -1.86 -34.80 4.42
C MET A 553 -3.31 -34.81 4.90
N LYS A 554 -3.82 -35.99 5.29
CA LYS A 554 -5.18 -36.16 5.80
C LYS A 554 -5.18 -36.64 7.25
N VAL A 555 -6.13 -36.15 8.03
CA VAL A 555 -6.37 -36.64 9.39
C VAL A 555 -6.95 -38.05 9.31
N VAL A 556 -6.17 -39.04 9.76
CA VAL A 556 -6.56 -40.45 9.81
C VAL A 556 -7.19 -40.79 11.16
N ARG A 557 -6.66 -40.20 12.24
CA ARG A 557 -7.19 -40.31 13.59
C ARG A 557 -6.99 -38.98 14.29
N SER A 558 -8.00 -38.51 15.00
CA SER A 558 -7.93 -37.46 16.01
C SER A 558 -8.68 -37.96 17.24
N GLN A 559 -8.12 -37.70 18.42
CA GLN A 559 -8.62 -38.20 19.70
C GLN A 559 -8.19 -37.25 20.83
N ILE A 560 -8.96 -37.22 21.92
CA ILE A 560 -8.52 -36.66 23.20
C ILE A 560 -8.00 -37.81 24.05
N THR A 561 -6.76 -37.67 24.52
CA THR A 561 -6.06 -38.64 25.37
C THR A 561 -5.72 -38.00 26.72
N ARG A 562 -5.28 -38.79 27.68
CA ARG A 562 -4.74 -38.29 28.96
C ARG A 562 -3.23 -38.47 29.05
N THR A 563 -2.60 -37.67 29.90
CA THR A 563 -1.20 -37.80 30.29
C THR A 563 -1.10 -38.52 31.63
N THR A 564 0.11 -38.96 32.04
CA THR A 564 0.33 -39.37 33.44
C THR A 564 0.30 -38.15 34.36
N ILE A 565 0.06 -38.38 35.65
CA ILE A 565 0.08 -37.34 36.68
C ILE A 565 1.27 -37.55 37.64
N PRO A 566 1.98 -36.49 38.10
CA PRO A 566 1.84 -35.08 37.71
C PRO A 566 1.98 -34.84 36.20
N SER A 567 1.13 -33.97 35.65
CA SER A 567 1.12 -33.57 34.23
C SER A 567 2.33 -32.68 33.91
N SER A 568 3.52 -33.28 33.92
CA SER A 568 4.80 -32.57 33.80
C SER A 568 5.64 -33.11 32.66
N THR A 569 6.41 -32.21 32.04
CA THR A 569 7.33 -32.54 30.95
C THR A 569 8.28 -33.67 31.29
N SER A 570 8.87 -33.65 32.49
CA SER A 570 9.84 -34.66 32.89
C SER A 570 9.27 -36.08 32.94
N LEU A 571 8.00 -36.22 33.33
CA LEU A 571 7.32 -37.50 33.46
C LEU A 571 6.61 -37.91 32.17
N ASN A 572 6.14 -36.97 31.36
CA ASN A 572 5.36 -37.26 30.15
C ASN A 572 6.12 -37.05 28.83
N ARG A 573 7.44 -36.82 28.88
CA ARG A 573 8.25 -36.67 27.65
C ARG A 573 8.15 -37.88 26.71
N PHE A 574 8.11 -37.57 25.41
CA PHE A 574 8.24 -38.54 24.33
C PHE A 574 9.72 -38.67 23.92
N ASP A 575 10.28 -39.88 24.06
CA ASP A 575 11.67 -40.17 23.69
C ASP A 575 11.73 -41.04 22.42
N GLY A 576 12.79 -40.88 21.62
CA GLY A 576 13.08 -41.75 20.47
C GLY A 576 13.62 -41.01 19.26
N GLU A 577 14.30 -41.70 18.36
CA GLU A 577 14.94 -41.11 17.16
C GLU A 577 13.95 -40.46 16.18
N LYS A 578 12.67 -40.88 16.23
CA LYS A 578 11.59 -40.35 15.39
C LYS A 578 10.91 -39.12 15.99
N VAL A 579 11.24 -38.74 17.22
CA VAL A 579 10.57 -37.66 17.95
C VAL A 579 11.21 -36.31 17.62
N ILE A 580 10.39 -35.33 17.28
CA ILE A 580 10.76 -33.94 17.05
C ILE A 580 9.96 -33.08 18.02
N LYS A 581 10.66 -32.37 18.91
CA LYS A 581 10.05 -31.52 19.94
C LYS A 581 9.89 -30.08 19.46
N TYR A 582 8.73 -29.49 19.70
CA TYR A 582 8.47 -28.05 19.63
C TYR A 582 8.15 -27.52 21.04
N GLY A 583 9.05 -26.71 21.61
CA GLY A 583 8.93 -26.16 22.97
C GLY A 583 8.30 -24.77 23.08
N ALA A 584 8.10 -24.08 21.95
CA ALA A 584 7.75 -22.66 21.94
C ALA A 584 6.40 -22.32 22.62
N LEU A 585 5.45 -23.26 22.65
CA LEU A 585 4.16 -23.07 23.31
C LEU A 585 4.31 -23.07 24.84
N ASP A 586 5.00 -24.05 25.41
CA ASP A 586 5.29 -24.12 26.84
C ASP A 586 6.18 -22.94 27.31
N GLU A 587 7.19 -22.58 26.52
CA GLU A 587 8.04 -21.41 26.79
C GLU A 587 7.22 -20.11 26.88
N LEU A 588 6.19 -19.96 26.03
CA LEU A 588 5.26 -18.83 26.08
C LEU A 588 4.38 -18.87 27.33
N GLY A 589 3.85 -20.05 27.70
CA GLY A 589 3.07 -20.27 28.92
C GLY A 589 3.84 -19.90 30.19
N HIS A 590 5.16 -20.05 30.15
CA HIS A 590 6.11 -19.74 31.22
C HIS A 590 6.77 -18.35 31.12
N ASP A 591 6.20 -17.39 30.39
CA ASP A 591 6.73 -16.01 30.32
C ASP A 591 6.98 -15.44 31.72
N ALA A 592 8.23 -15.06 32.00
CA ALA A 592 8.67 -14.50 33.26
C ALA A 592 7.98 -13.16 33.61
N HIS A 593 7.42 -12.46 32.62
CA HIS A 593 6.63 -11.25 32.81
C HIS A 593 5.16 -11.53 33.20
N GLY A 594 4.76 -12.81 33.24
CA GLY A 594 3.42 -13.25 33.60
C GLY A 594 2.44 -13.27 32.42
N TYR A 595 1.23 -13.77 32.69
CA TYR A 595 0.16 -13.88 31.68
C TYR A 595 -0.40 -12.51 31.29
N LYS A 596 -0.46 -12.24 29.98
CA LYS A 596 -0.98 -10.99 29.40
C LYS A 596 -2.36 -11.24 28.84
N TYR A 597 -3.37 -10.64 29.45
CA TYR A 597 -4.77 -10.84 29.08
C TYR A 597 -5.03 -10.62 27.57
N LEU A 598 -5.64 -11.61 26.91
CA LEU A 598 -5.90 -11.72 25.45
C LEU A 598 -4.66 -11.82 24.56
N TYR A 599 -3.57 -11.13 24.89
CA TYR A 599 -2.32 -11.18 24.13
C TYR A 599 -1.68 -12.57 24.17
N THR A 600 -1.62 -13.22 25.34
CA THR A 600 -1.05 -14.56 25.46
C THR A 600 -1.77 -15.57 24.55
N LEU A 601 -3.10 -15.60 24.56
CA LEU A 601 -3.86 -16.49 23.66
C LEU A 601 -3.66 -16.14 22.17
N ASN A 602 -3.59 -14.85 21.81
CA ASN A 602 -3.29 -14.46 20.43
C ASN A 602 -1.90 -14.97 19.98
N GLU A 603 -0.90 -14.88 20.85
CA GLU A 603 0.46 -15.40 20.62
C GLU A 603 0.47 -16.94 20.55
N GLU A 604 -0.24 -17.64 21.42
CA GLU A 604 -0.40 -19.11 21.39
C GLU A 604 -0.96 -19.58 20.05
N LEU A 605 -2.03 -18.94 19.56
CA LEU A 605 -2.62 -19.26 18.26
C LEU A 605 -1.63 -19.04 17.11
N ALA A 606 -0.85 -17.95 17.15
CA ALA A 606 0.18 -17.67 16.14
C ALA A 606 1.32 -18.72 16.17
N VAL A 607 1.80 -19.08 17.36
CA VAL A 607 2.83 -20.13 17.55
C VAL A 607 2.33 -21.47 17.01
N LEU A 608 1.12 -21.88 17.38
CA LEU A 608 0.52 -23.13 16.89
C LEU A 608 0.33 -23.13 15.38
N LYS A 609 -0.12 -22.02 14.79
CA LYS A 609 -0.22 -21.86 13.33
C LYS A 609 1.11 -22.10 12.64
N ASN A 610 2.19 -21.51 13.18
CA ASN A 610 3.53 -21.65 12.62
C ASN A 610 4.04 -23.10 12.73
N ILE A 611 3.89 -23.73 13.90
CA ILE A 611 4.29 -25.13 14.13
C ILE A 611 3.54 -26.08 13.17
N ILE A 612 2.21 -25.97 13.08
CA ILE A 612 1.42 -26.85 12.21
C ILE A 612 1.75 -26.63 10.73
N ASN A 613 1.94 -25.38 10.30
CA ASN A 613 2.39 -25.09 8.94
C ASN A 613 3.74 -25.72 8.63
N GLU A 614 4.72 -25.59 9.52
CA GLU A 614 6.05 -26.17 9.36
C GLU A 614 6.00 -27.70 9.26
N ILE A 615 5.22 -28.35 10.15
CA ILE A 615 5.01 -29.79 10.14
C ILE A 615 4.43 -30.24 8.79
N ILE A 616 3.36 -29.58 8.33
CA ILE A 616 2.70 -29.95 7.07
C ILE A 616 3.63 -29.67 5.88
N ASP A 617 4.28 -28.52 5.82
CA ASP A 617 5.16 -28.13 4.71
C ASP A 617 6.38 -29.05 4.57
N THR A 618 6.86 -29.58 5.70
CA THR A 618 7.90 -30.60 5.74
C THR A 618 7.39 -31.95 5.27
N CYS A 619 6.22 -32.38 5.77
CA CYS A 619 5.72 -33.75 5.57
C CYS A 619 5.03 -33.97 4.23
N GLN A 620 4.36 -32.95 3.67
CA GLN A 620 3.59 -33.09 2.43
C GLN A 620 4.45 -33.46 1.21
N LYS A 621 5.76 -33.21 1.27
CA LYS A 621 6.76 -33.51 0.23
C LYS A 621 7.16 -34.99 0.19
N GLN A 622 6.78 -35.79 1.19
CA GLN A 622 7.16 -37.19 1.33
C GLN A 622 5.91 -38.04 1.57
N LYS A 623 5.93 -39.32 1.16
CA LYS A 623 4.85 -40.26 1.52
C LYS A 623 5.06 -40.73 2.95
N THR A 624 4.36 -40.12 3.91
CA THR A 624 4.59 -40.33 5.33
C THR A 624 3.30 -40.42 6.13
N THR A 625 3.39 -41.08 7.29
CA THR A 625 2.42 -41.03 8.38
C THR A 625 3.12 -40.38 9.57
N ILE A 626 2.50 -39.40 10.21
CA ILE A 626 3.05 -38.71 11.38
C ILE A 626 2.03 -38.67 12.51
N ALA A 627 2.52 -38.66 13.75
CA ALA A 627 1.70 -38.39 14.93
C ALA A 627 2.04 -37.00 15.48
N ILE A 628 1.03 -36.25 15.91
CA ILE A 628 1.16 -35.05 16.74
C ILE A 628 0.67 -35.41 18.12
N VAL A 629 1.53 -35.24 19.12
CA VAL A 629 1.31 -35.64 20.51
C VAL A 629 1.70 -34.52 21.46
N SER A 630 1.25 -34.63 22.70
CA SER A 630 1.55 -33.69 23.77
C SER A 630 1.65 -34.41 25.11
N ASP A 631 2.46 -33.86 26.00
CA ASP A 631 2.87 -34.38 27.30
C ASP A 631 2.10 -33.73 28.47
N HIS A 632 1.54 -32.54 28.27
CA HIS A 632 0.56 -31.88 29.13
C HIS A 632 -0.11 -30.71 28.40
N GLY A 633 -1.19 -30.18 28.96
CA GLY A 633 -1.68 -28.86 28.62
C GLY A 633 -1.32 -27.82 29.69
N LEU A 634 -1.80 -26.60 29.49
CA LEU A 634 -1.53 -25.46 30.36
C LEU A 634 -2.82 -24.90 30.95
N SER A 635 -2.81 -24.57 32.24
CA SER A 635 -3.91 -23.95 32.96
C SER A 635 -3.63 -22.47 33.20
N CYS A 636 -4.46 -21.60 32.60
CA CYS A 636 -4.45 -20.18 32.88
C CYS A 636 -5.25 -19.82 34.15
N LEU A 637 -6.19 -20.70 34.56
CA LEU A 637 -7.17 -20.44 35.61
C LEU A 637 -6.62 -20.68 37.02
N SER A 638 -5.53 -21.44 37.17
CA SER A 638 -4.85 -21.60 38.46
C SER A 638 -4.34 -20.27 39.02
N ARG A 639 -4.08 -19.27 38.17
CA ARG A 639 -3.77 -17.88 38.58
C ARG A 639 -4.94 -17.15 39.25
N LYS A 640 -6.16 -17.62 39.04
CA LYS A 640 -7.42 -16.97 39.45
C LYS A 640 -8.03 -17.59 40.69
N VAL A 641 -7.35 -18.56 41.31
CA VAL A 641 -7.81 -19.25 42.51
C VAL A 641 -6.73 -19.18 43.60
N SER A 642 -7.16 -18.94 44.84
CA SER A 642 -6.26 -18.86 45.99
C SER A 642 -5.52 -20.19 46.22
N SER A 643 -4.23 -20.10 46.53
CA SER A 643 -3.43 -21.28 46.88
C SER A 643 -3.73 -21.79 48.29
N LYS A 644 -3.44 -23.07 48.53
CA LYS A 644 -3.71 -23.75 49.82
C LYS A 644 -2.58 -23.64 50.85
N LYS A 645 -1.39 -23.20 50.44
CA LYS A 645 -0.22 -22.91 51.29
C LYS A 645 0.31 -24.13 52.09
N TYR A 646 0.32 -25.31 51.48
CA TYR A 646 1.01 -26.48 52.01
C TYR A 646 2.53 -26.30 51.97
N ASP A 647 3.21 -26.82 52.99
CA ASP A 647 4.67 -26.85 53.08
C ASP A 647 5.28 -27.99 52.26
N GLY A 648 6.51 -27.79 51.77
CA GLY A 648 7.29 -28.80 51.06
C GLY A 648 8.11 -28.24 49.91
N LYS A 649 8.91 -29.10 49.27
CA LYS A 649 9.54 -28.78 47.99
C LYS A 649 8.50 -28.93 46.88
N PHE A 650 7.93 -27.81 46.48
CA PHE A 650 6.90 -27.75 45.44
C PHE A 650 7.51 -27.50 44.06
N GLU A 651 6.88 -28.07 43.04
CA GLU A 651 7.21 -27.85 41.62
C GLU A 651 6.02 -27.14 40.94
N HIS A 652 6.31 -26.32 39.93
CA HIS A 652 5.33 -25.50 39.18
C HIS A 652 4.36 -24.77 40.12
N GLU A 653 4.88 -23.92 41.01
CA GLU A 653 4.09 -23.14 41.98
C GLU A 653 3.21 -23.99 42.93
N GLY A 654 3.49 -25.29 43.04
CA GLY A 654 2.72 -26.23 43.85
C GLY A 654 1.55 -26.85 43.11
N ARG A 655 1.65 -27.02 41.78
CA ARG A 655 0.79 -27.98 41.09
C ARG A 655 1.05 -29.41 41.56
N TYR A 656 2.27 -29.74 41.99
CA TYR A 656 2.56 -30.98 42.70
C TYR A 656 3.72 -30.88 43.70
N ILE A 657 3.75 -31.83 44.64
CA ILE A 657 4.78 -31.97 45.69
C ILE A 657 5.16 -33.45 45.80
N LYS A 658 6.45 -33.79 45.70
CA LYS A 658 6.94 -35.16 45.92
C LYS A 658 6.70 -35.60 47.37
N THR A 659 6.25 -36.83 47.58
CA THR A 659 5.85 -37.36 48.90
C THR A 659 6.17 -38.85 49.06
N SER A 660 5.67 -39.48 50.13
CA SER A 660 5.82 -40.92 50.41
C SER A 660 4.48 -41.67 50.27
N SER A 661 4.55 -43.00 50.26
CA SER A 661 3.37 -43.89 50.24
C SER A 661 2.47 -43.78 51.48
N GLU A 662 2.95 -43.16 52.55
CA GLU A 662 2.22 -42.95 53.80
C GLU A 662 1.32 -41.72 53.76
N ALA A 663 1.48 -40.84 52.75
CA ALA A 663 0.65 -39.66 52.61
C ALA A 663 -0.78 -40.04 52.21
N GLU A 664 -1.75 -39.45 52.90
CA GLU A 664 -3.16 -39.63 52.57
C GLU A 664 -3.63 -38.58 51.56
N THR A 665 -4.58 -38.99 50.70
CA THR A 665 -5.30 -38.09 49.80
C THR A 665 -6.19 -37.14 50.60
N ASP A 666 -6.25 -35.89 50.15
CA ASP A 666 -7.07 -34.84 50.74
C ASP A 666 -8.12 -34.33 49.72
N HIS A 667 -8.98 -33.41 50.12
CA HIS A 667 -9.88 -32.72 49.20
C HIS A 667 -9.13 -31.79 48.23
N ASP A 668 -7.94 -31.29 48.61
CA ASP A 668 -7.16 -30.34 47.80
C ASP A 668 -6.14 -31.02 46.85
N TYR A 669 -5.69 -32.22 47.18
CA TYR A 669 -4.71 -32.96 46.38
C TYR A 669 -4.95 -34.47 46.43
N LEU A 670 -4.53 -35.17 45.37
CA LEU A 670 -4.50 -36.63 45.34
C LEU A 670 -3.08 -37.15 45.52
N VAL A 671 -2.93 -38.25 46.26
CA VAL A 671 -1.65 -38.95 46.38
C VAL A 671 -1.58 -40.02 45.29
N HIS A 672 -0.71 -39.83 44.32
CA HIS A 672 -0.55 -40.70 43.15
C HIS A 672 0.85 -41.30 43.13
N LYS A 673 0.95 -42.59 42.81
CA LYS A 673 2.22 -43.23 42.48
C LYS A 673 2.38 -43.19 40.97
N ASN A 674 3.30 -42.35 40.48
CA ASN A 674 3.51 -42.21 39.05
C ASN A 674 4.08 -43.50 38.46
N GLU A 675 3.55 -43.91 37.31
CA GLU A 675 3.86 -45.20 36.68
C GLU A 675 5.25 -45.23 36.03
N LYS A 676 5.91 -44.08 35.82
CA LYS A 676 7.20 -44.00 35.11
C LYS A 676 8.41 -44.02 36.06
N ASP A 677 8.33 -43.29 37.17
CA ASP A 677 9.41 -43.17 38.14
C ASP A 677 9.16 -43.88 39.47
N GLU A 678 7.97 -44.49 39.61
CA GLU A 678 7.50 -45.22 40.79
C GLU A 678 7.46 -44.37 42.08
N GLN A 679 7.54 -43.03 41.96
CA GLN A 679 7.52 -42.09 43.08
C GLN A 679 6.09 -41.66 43.43
N PHE A 680 5.90 -41.24 44.68
CA PHE A 680 4.63 -40.72 45.16
C PHE A 680 4.60 -39.20 45.07
N TYR A 681 3.48 -38.65 44.64
CA TYR A 681 3.25 -37.21 44.48
C TYR A 681 1.91 -36.81 45.08
N LYS A 682 1.88 -35.67 45.77
CA LYS A 682 0.65 -34.91 46.03
C LYS A 682 0.40 -34.04 44.81
N VAL A 683 -0.66 -34.34 44.05
CA VAL A 683 -1.00 -33.64 42.82
C VAL A 683 -2.25 -32.79 43.06
N ALA A 684 -2.19 -31.50 42.74
CA ALA A 684 -3.30 -30.56 42.95
C ALA A 684 -4.55 -31.04 42.22
N LEU A 685 -5.63 -31.28 42.97
CA LEU A 685 -6.86 -31.87 42.43
C LEU A 685 -7.71 -30.83 41.69
N THR A 686 -7.53 -29.55 42.00
CA THR A 686 -8.29 -28.42 41.44
C THR A 686 -7.35 -27.32 40.93
N HIS A 687 -7.91 -26.23 40.41
CA HIS A 687 -7.16 -25.02 40.06
C HIS A 687 -6.43 -24.36 41.25
N SER A 688 -6.76 -24.72 42.50
CA SER A 688 -6.01 -24.22 43.67
C SER A 688 -4.64 -24.89 43.73
N SER A 689 -3.56 -24.13 43.51
CA SER A 689 -2.21 -24.64 43.73
C SER A 689 -1.96 -24.92 45.21
N LEU A 690 -1.17 -25.96 45.50
CA LEU A 690 -0.88 -26.37 46.87
C LEU A 690 0.01 -25.37 47.58
N ALA A 691 0.93 -24.71 46.90
CA ALA A 691 1.89 -23.79 47.52
C ALA A 691 1.58 -22.31 47.21
N LYS A 692 1.75 -21.90 45.94
CA LYS A 692 1.73 -20.49 45.52
C LYS A 692 0.72 -20.27 44.38
N VAL A 693 0.07 -19.11 44.38
CA VAL A 693 -0.74 -18.68 43.24
C VAL A 693 0.19 -18.33 42.07
N PRO A 694 0.05 -18.98 40.89
CA PRO A 694 0.87 -18.67 39.73
C PRO A 694 0.60 -17.29 39.16
N THR A 695 1.59 -16.72 38.46
CA THR A 695 1.47 -15.45 37.72
C THR A 695 1.34 -15.63 36.21
N HIS A 696 1.69 -16.81 35.71
CA HIS A 696 1.64 -17.25 34.32
C HIS A 696 0.83 -18.55 34.19
N GLU A 697 0.67 -19.10 32.99
CA GLU A 697 0.06 -20.42 32.86
C GLU A 697 0.94 -21.49 33.52
N VAL A 698 0.33 -22.58 33.97
CA VAL A 698 1.04 -23.64 34.71
C VAL A 698 0.49 -25.01 34.37
N HIS A 699 1.28 -26.03 34.67
CA HIS A 699 0.92 -27.43 34.50
C HIS A 699 1.43 -28.27 35.69
N GLY A 700 1.09 -29.55 35.73
CA GLY A 700 1.49 -30.49 36.78
C GLY A 700 0.33 -30.98 37.65
N GLY A 701 -0.84 -30.35 37.57
CA GLY A 701 -2.05 -30.68 38.33
C GLY A 701 -2.98 -31.68 37.64
N CYS A 702 -4.20 -31.79 38.17
CA CYS A 702 -5.23 -32.73 37.74
C CYS A 702 -6.42 -32.08 37.01
N THR A 703 -6.35 -30.79 36.67
CA THR A 703 -7.47 -30.18 35.95
C THR A 703 -7.55 -30.72 34.52
N PRO A 704 -8.76 -30.79 33.92
CA PRO A 704 -8.91 -31.38 32.59
C PRO A 704 -8.04 -30.71 31.53
N GLU A 705 -7.80 -29.40 31.58
CA GLU A 705 -6.93 -28.70 30.63
C GLU A 705 -5.44 -28.99 30.80
N GLU A 706 -4.98 -29.39 31.99
CA GLU A 706 -3.59 -29.82 32.21
C GLU A 706 -3.37 -31.27 31.75
N VAL A 707 -4.38 -32.13 31.95
CA VAL A 707 -4.26 -33.59 31.79
C VAL A 707 -4.75 -34.11 30.45
N LEU A 708 -5.78 -33.51 29.87
CA LEU A 708 -6.33 -33.94 28.58
C LEU A 708 -5.59 -33.24 27.43
N VAL A 709 -5.03 -34.04 26.54
CA VAL A 709 -4.18 -33.60 25.44
C VAL A 709 -4.64 -34.18 24.11
N PRO A 710 -4.42 -33.49 22.98
CA PRO A 710 -4.81 -33.99 21.67
C PRO A 710 -3.82 -35.05 21.18
N PHE A 711 -4.34 -36.06 20.49
CA PHE A 711 -3.58 -37.00 19.69
C PHE A 711 -4.09 -36.95 18.25
N ILE A 712 -3.21 -36.62 17.29
CA ILE A 712 -3.57 -36.49 15.87
C ILE A 712 -2.63 -37.34 15.02
N LEU A 713 -3.17 -38.25 14.22
CA LEU A 713 -2.46 -39.01 13.22
C LEU A 713 -2.77 -38.47 11.83
N LEU A 714 -1.74 -38.04 11.10
CA LEU A 714 -1.82 -37.54 9.74
C LEU A 714 -1.14 -38.51 8.77
N SER A 715 -1.71 -38.72 7.58
CA SER A 715 -1.04 -39.50 6.54
C SER A 715 -1.35 -38.98 5.14
N ASN A 716 -0.36 -39.05 4.25
CA ASN A 716 -0.51 -38.90 2.81
C ASN A 716 0.01 -40.14 2.04
N LYS A 717 0.32 -41.24 2.75
CA LYS A 717 0.50 -42.54 2.10
C LYS A 717 -0.80 -42.85 1.33
N ASN A 718 -0.72 -43.53 0.19
CA ASN A 718 -1.92 -43.99 -0.52
C ASN A 718 -2.60 -45.08 0.33
N VAL A 719 -3.27 -44.69 1.42
CA VAL A 719 -4.05 -45.56 2.30
C VAL A 719 -5.44 -45.83 1.70
N ALA A 720 -5.70 -45.37 0.47
CA ALA A 720 -6.96 -45.52 -0.27
C ALA A 720 -7.36 -46.99 -0.61
N SER A 721 -6.66 -47.97 -0.05
CA SER A 721 -7.04 -49.39 -0.06
C SER A 721 -7.11 -50.03 1.34
N SER A 722 -6.92 -49.25 2.41
CA SER A 722 -6.80 -49.76 3.79
C SER A 722 -7.26 -48.79 4.89
N ILE A 723 -8.13 -47.81 4.57
CA ILE A 723 -8.82 -47.05 5.63
C ILE A 723 -9.76 -48.03 6.35
N VAL A 724 -9.34 -48.48 7.54
CA VAL A 724 -10.21 -49.27 8.42
C VAL A 724 -11.21 -48.31 9.03
N TYR A 725 -12.44 -48.35 8.52
CA TYR A 725 -13.54 -47.61 9.11
C TYR A 725 -14.06 -48.36 10.33
N GLN A 726 -14.01 -47.72 11.50
CA GLN A 726 -14.78 -48.15 12.65
C GLN A 726 -16.22 -47.69 12.44
N VAL A 727 -17.11 -48.64 12.19
CA VAL A 727 -18.55 -48.40 12.08
C VAL A 727 -19.22 -48.89 13.36
N LYS A 728 -19.85 -47.98 14.11
CA LYS A 728 -20.60 -48.33 15.32
C LYS A 728 -22.06 -47.94 15.16
N LEU A 729 -22.95 -48.91 15.40
CA LEU A 729 -24.38 -48.68 15.51
C LEU A 729 -24.69 -47.91 16.80
N ILE A 730 -25.40 -46.79 16.70
CA ILE A 730 -25.73 -45.96 17.87
C ILE A 730 -26.85 -46.60 18.70
N GLU A 731 -27.84 -47.19 18.03
CA GLU A 731 -29.01 -47.84 18.63
C GLU A 731 -29.15 -49.24 18.00
N SER A 732 -29.04 -50.31 18.80
CA SER A 732 -29.18 -51.69 18.33
C SER A 732 -30.63 -52.14 18.15
N GLU A 733 -31.58 -51.39 18.70
CA GLU A 733 -33.01 -51.59 18.54
C GLU A 733 -33.68 -50.29 18.07
N ILE A 734 -34.47 -50.35 17.00
CA ILE A 734 -35.18 -49.19 16.42
C ILE A 734 -36.67 -49.49 16.27
N MET A 735 -37.51 -48.47 16.37
CA MET A 735 -38.97 -48.62 16.33
C MET A 735 -39.48 -48.73 14.89
N LEU A 736 -40.42 -49.65 14.62
CA LEU A 736 -41.10 -49.75 13.32
C LEU A 736 -41.86 -48.46 12.95
N SER A 737 -42.39 -47.74 13.94
CA SER A 737 -43.06 -46.45 13.74
C SER A 737 -42.11 -45.33 13.30
N ASN A 738 -40.81 -45.50 13.54
CA ASN A 738 -39.77 -44.54 13.17
C ASN A 738 -38.42 -45.25 12.90
N PRO A 739 -38.29 -45.97 11.77
CA PRO A 739 -37.17 -46.88 11.52
C PRO A 739 -35.94 -46.12 11.02
N ILE A 740 -35.33 -45.32 11.89
CA ILE A 740 -34.14 -44.54 11.61
C ILE A 740 -32.91 -45.28 12.12
N VAL A 741 -32.00 -45.64 11.22
CA VAL A 741 -30.68 -46.17 11.56
C VAL A 741 -29.71 -45.01 11.73
N ARG A 742 -28.95 -45.03 12.83
CA ARG A 742 -27.89 -44.07 13.13
C ARG A 742 -26.55 -44.77 13.32
N LEU A 743 -25.53 -44.34 12.59
CA LEU A 743 -24.18 -44.87 12.64
C LEU A 743 -23.17 -43.79 12.98
N SER A 744 -22.12 -44.18 13.69
CA SER A 744 -20.84 -43.47 13.72
C SER A 744 -19.87 -44.18 12.78
N VAL A 745 -19.21 -43.45 11.89
CA VAL A 745 -18.23 -43.99 10.93
C VAL A 745 -16.94 -43.19 11.02
N ILE A 746 -15.85 -43.84 11.39
CA ILE A 746 -14.58 -43.20 11.76
C ILE A 746 -13.42 -43.89 11.03
N PRO A 747 -12.51 -43.16 10.33
CA PRO A 747 -12.54 -41.71 10.10
C PRO A 747 -13.75 -41.30 9.27
N GLU A 748 -14.06 -40.00 9.22
CA GLU A 748 -15.22 -39.53 8.48
C GLU A 748 -15.09 -39.81 6.98
N PRO A 749 -15.99 -40.60 6.37
CA PRO A 749 -15.96 -40.85 4.94
C PRO A 749 -16.64 -39.71 4.17
N THR A 750 -16.28 -39.53 2.90
CA THR A 750 -16.96 -38.55 2.04
C THR A 750 -18.41 -38.90 1.76
N SER A 751 -18.78 -40.19 1.85
CA SER A 751 -20.17 -40.66 1.77
C SER A 751 -20.30 -42.04 2.40
N VAL A 752 -21.47 -42.36 2.94
CA VAL A 752 -21.81 -43.69 3.43
C VAL A 752 -23.07 -44.17 2.71
N SER A 753 -23.02 -45.40 2.21
CA SER A 753 -24.22 -46.13 1.79
C SER A 753 -24.50 -47.26 2.76
N LEU A 754 -25.77 -47.50 3.04
CA LEU A 754 -26.25 -48.62 3.84
C LEU A 754 -27.18 -49.46 2.97
N THR A 755 -26.95 -50.77 2.94
CA THR A 755 -27.82 -51.74 2.27
C THR A 755 -28.51 -52.59 3.34
N CYS A 756 -29.84 -52.65 3.28
CA CYS A 756 -30.69 -53.45 4.17
C CYS A 756 -31.78 -54.10 3.32
N ASP A 757 -32.00 -55.41 3.48
CA ASP A 757 -32.96 -56.20 2.71
C ASP A 757 -32.92 -56.00 1.19
N GLY A 758 -31.70 -55.82 0.65
CA GLY A 758 -31.47 -55.62 -0.78
C GLY A 758 -31.74 -54.20 -1.29
N GLN A 759 -32.26 -53.29 -0.45
CA GLN A 759 -32.40 -51.87 -0.78
C GLN A 759 -31.18 -51.09 -0.28
N THR A 760 -30.59 -50.27 -1.16
CA THR A 760 -29.42 -49.44 -0.83
C THR A 760 -29.85 -47.99 -0.66
N TYR A 761 -29.40 -47.39 0.43
CA TYR A 761 -29.71 -46.02 0.81
C TYR A 761 -28.44 -45.19 0.95
N GLY A 762 -28.46 -43.97 0.42
CA GLY A 762 -27.46 -42.96 0.78
C GLY A 762 -27.78 -42.42 2.17
N MET A 763 -26.81 -42.47 3.09
CA MET A 763 -27.00 -41.91 4.42
C MET A 763 -26.75 -40.41 4.39
N LYS A 764 -27.57 -39.65 5.14
CA LYS A 764 -27.39 -38.21 5.33
C LYS A 764 -26.56 -37.96 6.58
N ARG A 765 -25.72 -36.93 6.54
CA ARG A 765 -24.94 -36.52 7.70
C ARG A 765 -25.79 -35.63 8.62
N GLU A 766 -25.83 -35.99 9.90
CA GLU A 766 -26.41 -35.17 10.98
C GLU A 766 -25.37 -35.06 12.11
N GLY A 767 -24.67 -33.93 12.18
CA GLY A 767 -23.54 -33.75 13.08
C GLY A 767 -22.40 -34.73 12.78
N THR A 768 -22.03 -35.55 13.76
CA THR A 768 -21.00 -36.61 13.65
C THR A 768 -21.55 -37.97 13.24
N ASN A 769 -22.86 -38.07 13.00
CA ASN A 769 -23.53 -39.33 12.71
C ASN A 769 -24.02 -39.38 11.27
N TRP A 770 -24.14 -40.60 10.75
CA TRP A 770 -24.79 -40.91 9.48
C TRP A 770 -26.15 -41.51 9.77
N VAL A 771 -27.19 -40.93 9.18
CA VAL A 771 -28.58 -41.30 9.44
C VAL A 771 -29.31 -41.66 8.16
N VAL A 772 -30.21 -42.62 8.26
CA VAL A 772 -31.10 -43.00 7.17
C VAL A 772 -32.40 -43.55 7.74
N LYS A 773 -33.52 -43.19 7.11
CA LYS A 773 -34.82 -43.80 7.38
C LYS A 773 -35.00 -44.98 6.42
N LEU A 774 -35.22 -46.17 6.97
CA LEU A 774 -35.53 -47.36 6.17
C LEU A 774 -36.98 -47.29 5.70
N GLU A 775 -37.23 -47.66 4.45
CA GLU A 775 -38.57 -47.69 3.86
C GLU A 775 -39.02 -49.14 3.70
N ASN A 776 -40.29 -49.43 4.00
CA ASN A 776 -40.90 -50.76 3.86
C ASN A 776 -40.20 -51.89 4.66
N ILE A 777 -39.56 -51.56 5.79
CA ILE A 777 -38.94 -52.54 6.69
C ILE A 777 -40.00 -53.23 7.57
N MET A 778 -39.81 -54.50 7.91
CA MET A 778 -40.69 -55.28 8.80
C MET A 778 -40.11 -55.42 10.21
N GLU A 779 -40.91 -55.87 11.19
CA GLU A 779 -40.39 -56.24 12.51
C GLU A 779 -39.44 -57.44 12.41
N GLY A 780 -38.37 -57.44 13.22
CA GLY A 780 -37.39 -58.52 13.27
C GLY A 780 -35.94 -58.03 13.26
N SER A 781 -35.00 -58.98 13.23
CA SER A 781 -33.57 -58.71 13.05
C SER A 781 -33.25 -58.53 11.57
N HIS A 782 -32.50 -57.48 11.26
CA HIS A 782 -32.10 -57.10 9.91
C HIS A 782 -30.59 -56.95 9.82
N SER A 783 -30.00 -57.50 8.76
CA SER A 783 -28.58 -57.30 8.45
C SER A 783 -28.41 -55.97 7.73
N LEU A 784 -27.47 -55.17 8.22
CA LEU A 784 -27.05 -53.91 7.61
C LEU A 784 -25.67 -54.10 7.00
N ASP A 785 -25.54 -53.87 5.70
CA ASP A 785 -24.26 -53.81 5.02
C ASP A 785 -23.86 -52.34 4.80
N VAL A 786 -22.91 -51.86 5.59
CA VAL A 786 -22.49 -50.46 5.62
C VAL A 786 -21.24 -50.30 4.79
N LYS A 787 -21.29 -49.46 3.77
CA LYS A 787 -20.17 -49.19 2.87
C LYS A 787 -19.80 -47.71 2.89
N PRO A 788 -18.74 -47.34 3.61
CA PRO A 788 -18.08 -46.06 3.43
C PRO A 788 -17.47 -45.98 2.02
N LYS A 789 -17.41 -44.77 1.44
CA LYS A 789 -16.80 -44.57 0.12
C LYS A 789 -15.36 -45.07 0.14
N ASP A 790 -14.96 -45.77 -0.92
CA ASP A 790 -13.60 -46.28 -1.12
C ASP A 790 -13.12 -47.27 -0.03
N ALA A 791 -14.05 -47.94 0.66
CA ALA A 791 -13.76 -49.02 1.62
C ALA A 791 -14.55 -50.32 1.37
N ALA A 792 -14.11 -51.38 2.05
CA ALA A 792 -14.86 -52.62 2.19
C ALA A 792 -16.15 -52.40 2.99
N SER A 793 -17.15 -53.22 2.71
CA SER A 793 -18.42 -53.15 3.43
C SER A 793 -18.32 -53.86 4.78
N ILE A 794 -19.07 -53.35 5.76
CA ILE A 794 -19.04 -53.78 7.15
C ILE A 794 -20.46 -54.22 7.52
N GLN A 795 -20.59 -55.48 7.95
CA GLN A 795 -21.87 -56.03 8.37
C GLN A 795 -22.17 -55.73 9.83
N LEU A 796 -23.39 -55.24 10.08
CA LEU A 796 -23.96 -55.00 11.39
C LEU A 796 -25.36 -55.62 11.46
N GLU A 797 -25.92 -55.74 12.65
CA GLU A 797 -27.29 -56.19 12.86
C GLU A 797 -28.08 -55.11 13.61
N VAL A 798 -29.30 -54.85 13.16
CA VAL A 798 -30.26 -53.99 13.88
C VAL A 798 -31.56 -54.75 14.08
N LYS A 799 -32.20 -54.55 15.23
CA LYS A 799 -33.50 -55.14 15.52
C LYS A 799 -34.60 -54.10 15.40
N VAL A 800 -35.54 -54.32 14.49
CA VAL A 800 -36.73 -53.48 14.33
C VAL A 800 -37.83 -54.05 15.22
N ILE A 801 -38.26 -53.27 16.22
CA ILE A 801 -39.32 -53.66 17.14
C ILE A 801 -40.60 -52.89 16.79
N GLY A 802 -41.71 -53.62 16.67
CA GLY A 802 -43.02 -52.99 16.64
C GLY A 802 -43.64 -52.96 18.02
N VAL A 803 -44.47 -51.94 18.25
CA VAL A 803 -45.36 -51.94 19.40
C VAL A 803 -46.51 -52.88 19.04
N GLY A 804 -46.49 -54.10 19.58
CA GLY A 804 -47.65 -54.96 19.57
C GLY A 804 -48.81 -54.22 20.26
N ASN A 805 -49.92 -54.03 19.55
CA ASN A 805 -51.17 -53.60 20.13
C ASN A 805 -51.61 -54.64 21.18
N ASN A 806 -51.30 -54.39 22.45
CA ASN A 806 -52.09 -54.78 23.61
C ASN A 806 -51.47 -54.20 24.90
N ALA A 807 -51.87 -52.98 25.24
CA ALA A 807 -52.16 -52.58 26.60
C ALA A 807 -53.05 -51.34 26.54
N ASP A 808 -54.26 -51.49 27.09
CA ASP A 808 -55.27 -50.44 27.22
C ASP A 808 -54.68 -49.25 27.99
N ILE A 809 -54.70 -48.06 27.39
CA ILE A 809 -54.13 -46.83 27.96
C ILE A 809 -54.95 -46.33 29.17
N ASN A 810 -56.07 -46.98 29.49
CA ASN A 810 -56.94 -46.63 30.61
C ASN A 810 -56.49 -47.20 31.98
N GLU A 811 -55.46 -48.04 32.08
CA GLU A 811 -54.95 -48.53 33.37
C GLU A 811 -53.75 -47.74 33.94
N MET A 812 -53.25 -46.68 33.27
CA MET A 812 -52.15 -45.86 33.81
C MET A 812 -52.58 -44.63 34.62
N PHE A 813 -53.88 -44.46 34.90
CA PHE A 813 -54.37 -43.43 35.81
C PHE A 813 -55.35 -44.02 36.83
N THR A 814 -54.81 -44.71 37.84
CA THR A 814 -55.45 -44.78 39.16
C THR A 814 -54.40 -45.04 40.26
N LEU A 815 -54.16 -43.97 41.03
CA LEU A 815 -53.36 -43.82 42.27
C LEU A 815 -51.83 -43.79 42.13
#